data_AF-A0A2D5B253-F1
#
_entry.id   AF-A0A2D5B253-F1
#
_cell.length_a   1.000
_cell.length_b   1.000
_cell.length_c   1.000
_cell.angle_alpha   90.00
_cell.angle_beta   90.00
_cell.angle_gamma   90.00
#
_symmetry.space_group_name_H-M   'P 1'
#
loop_
_entity.id
_entity.type
_entity.pdbx_description
1 polymer ?
#
loop_
_entity_poly.entity_id
_entity_poly.type
_entity_poly.pdbx_seq_one_letter_code
_entity_poly.pdbx_strand_id
1 'polypeptide(L)'
;MKDFLPAAFQVLILAAGIHLFLRFVRATRGNRLIRGLFVSVLVGVVGLWGLALLLKLEELEHLLQASTGYVVVGFAIIFQSELRRGIAQLGEHSFIGGLSRSTSADTLEQVVQAVKNLARQRIGALIVMERETPLAPYIETGTAFDADVQSQLIENLFHPGAALHDGAVILRADRITAAGCILPLTQDADLSPALGTRHRAALGLAEESDAIILIVSEEKGTISLAHGGNLTLAISPDDLKKELASELDVQKVTASQASLGLLSATLGGLRRDIAWLPGSLLLGLGIWYLAHRDIKTTMEFPVVLVDAGEAGQRTPKPGEIVAILPSDEDRLSSPSEESEFMVAVTGTRGRLVKLSGAVRGIVEIPVDWTFGPLEAAQVQWEDPVGGLEYEWATGSSPNIVVERYGTKSFELDSSFFKLDTTQLNPRYQLDLELPEGFDVVPTPVIEIAGPIQKLKELGLDGRFKLQFEPVVITHDARESHRQRIRLTEDRIRDGFLLPADYQGEVILSIVPASQVVGIVTKEIALVCMENQRQAELALWSLPANAQTVRFSIKTYGLIPQGADPSEPAMIERYSQIKGFVEDYLNVYIDIAQLSPTGEGRSAKIQWNWSKDWKDVIDSLKLEGGGLGGREDLDVQLESDREVLLELKPGVDLDAVRPGGENL
;
A
#
# COMPACT_ATOMS: atom_id res chain seq x y z
N MET A 1 4.06 22.73 -11.29
CA MET A 1 2.95 23.71 -11.17
C MET A 1 1.95 23.35 -10.07
N LYS A 2 1.66 22.06 -9.80
CA LYS A 2 0.75 21.62 -8.72
C LYS A 2 1.22 22.01 -7.30
N ASP A 3 2.52 22.11 -7.04
CA ASP A 3 3.03 22.48 -5.70
C ASP A 3 3.11 24.00 -5.44
N PHE A 4 3.04 24.82 -6.49
CA PHE A 4 3.18 26.28 -6.36
C PHE A 4 1.91 26.95 -5.84
N LEU A 5 0.74 26.41 -6.20
CA LEU A 5 -0.56 26.94 -5.79
C LEU A 5 -0.76 26.90 -4.25
N PRO A 6 -0.53 25.77 -3.55
CA PRO A 6 -0.68 25.73 -2.10
C PRO A 6 0.36 26.59 -1.38
N ALA A 7 1.60 26.67 -1.89
CA ALA A 7 2.64 27.53 -1.33
C ALA A 7 2.27 29.03 -1.44
N ALA A 8 1.83 29.47 -2.63
CA ALA A 8 1.38 30.84 -2.84
C ALA A 8 0.16 31.19 -1.96
N PHE A 9 -0.75 30.24 -1.76
CA PHE A 9 -1.91 30.41 -0.89
C PHE A 9 -1.52 30.54 0.59
N GLN A 10 -0.56 29.73 1.06
CA GLN A 10 -0.02 29.85 2.42
C GLN A 10 0.64 31.22 2.66
N VAL A 11 1.46 31.67 1.72
CA VAL A 11 2.09 33.00 1.78
C VAL A 11 1.04 34.11 1.76
N LEU A 12 -0.01 33.98 0.94
CA LEU A 12 -1.10 34.95 0.88
C LEU A 12 -1.88 35.02 2.20
N ILE A 13 -2.22 33.88 2.81
CA ILE A 13 -2.92 33.83 4.10
C ILE A 13 -2.06 34.46 5.19
N LEU A 14 -0.78 34.10 5.25
CA LEU A 14 0.15 34.62 6.25
C LEU A 14 0.34 36.14 6.07
N ALA A 15 0.52 36.60 4.83
CA ALA A 15 0.62 38.02 4.51
C ALA A 15 -0.68 38.78 4.85
N ALA A 16 -1.86 38.20 4.59
CA ALA A 16 -3.14 38.78 4.95
C ALA A 16 -3.31 38.89 6.48
N GLY A 17 -2.92 37.86 7.22
CA GLY A 17 -2.93 37.85 8.70
C GLY A 17 -1.99 38.91 9.29
N ILE A 18 -0.75 38.98 8.79
CA ILE A 18 0.23 40.00 9.18
C ILE A 18 -0.30 41.40 8.82
N HIS A 19 -0.89 41.58 7.64
CA HIS A 19 -1.45 42.85 7.22
C HIS A 19 -2.62 43.30 8.12
N LEU A 20 -3.54 42.38 8.44
CA LEU A 20 -4.66 42.65 9.35
C LEU A 20 -4.15 43.00 10.75
N PHE A 21 -3.14 42.28 11.24
CA PHE A 21 -2.51 42.54 12.53
C PHE A 21 -1.77 43.89 12.56
N LEU A 22 -1.00 44.23 11.53
CA LEU A 22 -0.34 45.53 11.41
C LEU A 22 -1.36 46.68 11.33
N ARG A 23 -2.50 46.44 10.67
CA ARG A 23 -3.62 47.39 10.64
C ARG A 23 -4.27 47.55 12.01
N PHE A 24 -4.42 46.45 12.77
CA PHE A 24 -4.91 46.47 14.16
C PHE A 24 -3.99 47.27 15.07
N VAL A 25 -2.68 47.05 15.00
CA VAL A 25 -1.67 47.83 15.77
C VAL A 25 -1.71 49.32 15.42
N ARG A 26 -2.07 49.68 14.18
CA ARG A 26 -2.28 51.10 13.80
C ARG A 26 -3.59 51.68 14.32
N ALA A 27 -4.65 50.87 14.39
CA ALA A 27 -5.96 51.29 14.87
C ALA A 27 -5.94 51.60 16.38
N THR A 28 -5.04 50.99 17.15
CA THR A 28 -4.66 51.46 18.48
C THR A 28 -3.94 52.82 18.36
N ARG A 29 -4.74 53.90 18.38
CA ARG A 29 -4.28 55.30 18.51
C ARG A 29 -3.80 55.64 19.93
N GLY A 30 -4.07 54.78 20.90
CA GLY A 30 -3.61 54.92 22.28
C GLY A 30 -2.10 54.72 22.42
N ASN A 31 -1.40 55.83 22.65
CA ASN A 31 -0.04 55.96 23.17
C ASN A 31 1.11 55.57 22.21
N ARG A 32 1.87 56.59 21.77
CA ARG A 32 3.12 56.46 20.97
C ARG A 32 4.12 55.45 21.57
N LEU A 33 4.08 55.28 22.89
CA LEU A 33 4.90 54.31 23.65
C LEU A 33 4.61 52.84 23.28
N ILE A 34 3.35 52.45 23.16
CA ILE A 34 2.98 51.06 22.83
C ILE A 34 3.42 50.72 21.41
N ARG A 35 3.22 51.67 20.48
CA ARG A 35 3.67 51.54 19.09
C ARG A 35 5.19 51.47 18.98
N GLY A 36 5.90 52.30 19.73
CA GLY A 36 7.37 52.31 19.79
C GLY A 36 7.94 51.02 20.37
N LEU A 37 7.36 50.53 21.47
CA LEU A 37 7.74 49.27 22.09
C LEU A 37 7.48 48.08 21.15
N PHE A 38 6.30 48.03 20.51
CA PHE A 38 5.96 46.98 19.56
C PHE A 38 6.95 46.91 18.39
N VAL A 39 7.22 48.05 17.74
CA VAL A 39 8.14 48.13 16.61
C VAL A 39 9.57 47.81 17.04
N SER A 40 10.02 48.29 18.19
CA SER A 40 11.36 48.01 18.72
C SER A 40 11.56 46.54 19.05
N VAL A 41 10.58 45.88 19.67
CA VAL A 41 10.64 44.44 19.98
C VAL A 41 10.60 43.62 18.70
N LEU A 42 9.71 43.95 17.77
CA LEU A 42 9.60 43.22 16.50
C LEU A 42 10.88 43.32 15.66
N VAL A 43 11.42 44.54 15.49
CA VAL A 43 12.66 44.75 14.75
C VAL A 43 13.85 44.11 15.48
N GLY A 44 13.88 44.17 16.81
CA GLY A 44 14.91 43.54 17.63
C GLY A 44 14.92 42.02 17.46
N VAL A 45 13.77 41.35 17.66
CA VAL A 45 13.65 39.89 17.54
C VAL A 45 13.93 39.43 16.11
N VAL A 46 13.29 40.03 15.11
CA VAL A 46 13.46 39.62 13.70
C VAL A 46 14.86 39.93 13.20
N GLY A 47 15.43 41.08 13.57
CA GLY A 47 16.78 41.48 13.19
C GLY A 47 17.85 40.60 13.82
N LEU A 48 17.71 40.29 15.11
CA LEU A 48 18.65 39.44 15.83
C LEU A 48 18.59 37.99 15.32
N TRP A 49 17.39 37.49 15.03
CA TRP A 49 17.21 36.14 14.48
C TRP A 49 17.70 36.02 13.04
N GLY A 50 17.42 37.03 12.19
CA GLY A 50 17.97 37.11 10.83
C GLY A 50 19.50 37.20 10.81
N LEU A 51 20.10 37.91 11.76
CA LEU A 51 21.55 38.01 11.90
C LEU A 51 22.17 36.68 12.37
N ALA A 52 21.52 35.97 13.29
CA ALA A 52 21.94 34.63 13.74
C ALA A 52 22.00 33.64 12.56
N LEU A 53 20.97 33.66 11.70
CA LEU A 53 20.90 32.83 10.50
C LEU A 53 21.97 33.20 9.46
N LEU A 54 22.21 34.50 9.26
CA LEU A 54 23.22 34.97 8.30
C LEU A 54 24.64 34.58 8.71
N LEU A 55 24.92 34.59 10.02
CA LEU A 55 26.22 34.26 10.60
C LEU A 55 26.37 32.77 10.98
N LYS A 56 25.32 31.94 10.79
CA LYS A 56 25.26 30.52 11.18
C LYS A 56 25.62 30.28 12.66
N LEU A 57 25.08 31.11 13.55
CA LEU A 57 25.32 31.02 15.00
C LEU A 57 24.31 30.06 15.65
N GLU A 58 24.63 28.76 15.64
CA GLU A 58 23.75 27.69 16.14
C GLU A 58 23.34 27.89 17.62
N GLU A 59 24.27 28.30 18.48
CA GLU A 59 24.00 28.56 19.91
C GLU A 59 23.02 29.72 20.10
N LEU A 60 23.17 30.79 19.31
CA LEU A 60 22.29 31.96 19.38
C LEU A 60 20.89 31.63 18.85
N GLU A 61 20.80 30.82 17.80
CA GLU A 61 19.54 30.31 17.27
C GLU A 61 18.79 29.48 18.31
N HIS A 62 19.48 28.56 19.00
CA HIS A 62 18.88 27.74 20.05
C HIS A 62 18.36 28.59 21.22
N LEU A 63 19.14 29.61 21.64
CA LEU A 63 18.75 30.54 22.70
C LEU A 63 17.54 31.41 22.30
N LEU A 64 17.49 31.86 21.03
CA LEU A 64 16.35 32.60 20.50
C LEU A 64 15.08 31.74 20.42
N GLN A 65 15.22 30.48 20.01
CA GLN A 65 14.11 29.53 19.96
C GLN A 65 13.56 29.23 21.36
N ALA A 66 14.43 28.97 22.34
CA ALA A 66 14.03 28.74 23.72
C ALA A 66 13.39 29.97 24.37
N SER A 67 13.86 31.19 24.04
CA SER A 67 13.32 32.43 24.58
C SER A 67 12.00 32.88 23.93
N THR A 68 11.67 32.38 22.74
CA THR A 68 10.45 32.75 22.01
C THR A 68 9.18 32.54 22.83
N GLY A 69 9.08 31.43 23.56
CA GLY A 69 7.93 31.16 24.43
C GLY A 69 7.74 32.23 25.52
N TYR A 70 8.83 32.65 26.17
CA TYR A 70 8.81 33.70 27.20
C TYR A 70 8.46 35.06 26.61
N VAL A 71 8.95 35.39 25.41
CA VAL A 71 8.62 36.63 24.71
C VAL A 71 7.13 36.70 24.39
N VAL A 72 6.53 35.61 23.91
CA VAL A 72 5.08 35.55 23.62
C VAL A 72 4.26 35.75 24.89
N VAL A 73 4.63 35.09 25.99
CA VAL A 73 3.94 35.25 27.29
C VAL A 73 4.08 36.69 27.80
N GLY A 74 5.30 37.25 27.78
CA GLY A 74 5.54 38.64 28.18
C GLY A 74 4.76 39.63 27.32
N PHE A 75 4.68 39.39 26.02
CA PHE A 75 3.88 40.18 25.10
C PHE A 75 2.39 40.10 25.44
N ALA A 76 1.85 38.89 25.67
CA ALA A 76 0.45 38.70 26.03
C ALA A 76 0.09 39.43 27.34
N ILE A 77 0.98 39.44 28.33
CA ILE A 77 0.79 40.16 29.60
C ILE A 77 0.79 41.68 29.37
N ILE A 78 1.77 42.20 28.62
CA ILE A 78 1.88 43.64 28.33
C ILE A 78 0.69 44.15 27.51
N PHE A 79 0.23 43.36 26.54
CA PHE A 79 -0.85 43.71 25.62
C PHE A 79 -2.22 43.20 26.06
N GLN A 80 -2.36 42.73 27.30
CA GLN A 80 -3.62 42.19 27.80
C GLN A 80 -4.76 43.22 27.70
N SER A 81 -4.47 44.50 27.98
CA SER A 81 -5.43 45.61 27.87
C SER A 81 -5.90 45.86 26.44
N GLU A 82 -4.99 45.79 25.48
CA GLU A 82 -5.22 46.08 24.07
C GLU A 82 -5.96 44.94 23.39
N LEU A 83 -5.58 43.69 23.68
CA LEU A 83 -6.31 42.51 23.20
C LEU A 83 -7.76 42.54 23.70
N ARG A 84 -7.98 42.89 24.97
CA ARG A 84 -9.32 43.06 25.52
C ARG A 84 -10.12 44.16 24.80
N ARG A 85 -9.52 45.33 24.56
CA ARG A 85 -10.14 46.44 23.81
C ARG A 85 -10.43 46.05 22.36
N GLY A 86 -9.51 45.36 21.70
CA GLY A 86 -9.66 44.91 20.33
C GLY A 86 -10.79 43.89 20.16
N ILE A 87 -10.86 42.89 21.04
CA ILE A 87 -11.94 41.91 21.04
C ILE A 87 -13.30 42.59 21.30
N ALA A 88 -13.35 43.56 22.21
CA ALA A 88 -14.56 44.35 22.43
C ALA A 88 -15.01 45.09 21.16
N GLN A 89 -14.07 45.72 20.43
CA GLN A 89 -14.36 46.38 19.14
C GLN A 89 -14.77 45.39 18.04
N LEU A 90 -14.15 44.21 17.99
CA LEU A 90 -14.50 43.13 17.06
C LEU A 90 -15.88 42.52 17.35
N GLY A 91 -16.32 42.54 18.61
CA GLY A 91 -17.65 42.08 19.02
C GLY A 91 -18.77 43.07 18.71
N GLU A 92 -18.49 44.38 18.68
CA GLU A 92 -19.47 45.41 18.32
C GLU A 92 -19.62 45.60 16.80
N HIS A 93 -18.62 45.21 16.01
CA HIS A 93 -18.79 45.05 14.56
C HIS A 93 -19.52 43.74 14.28
N SER A 94 -20.84 43.75 14.41
CA SER A 94 -21.69 42.72 13.81
C SER A 94 -21.42 42.72 12.30
N PHE A 95 -20.59 41.78 11.83
CA PHE A 95 -20.35 41.51 10.41
C PHE A 95 -21.64 41.08 9.67
N ILE A 96 -22.77 41.00 10.39
CA ILE A 96 -24.10 40.75 9.88
C ILE A 96 -25.01 41.89 10.38
N GLY A 97 -25.26 42.88 9.52
CA GLY A 97 -26.34 43.86 9.70
C GLY A 97 -25.97 45.13 10.45
N GLY A 98 -25.59 46.18 9.72
CA GLY A 98 -25.42 47.51 10.29
C GLY A 98 -24.99 48.50 9.24
N LEU A 99 -25.95 48.96 8.42
CA LEU A 99 -25.83 50.20 7.67
C LEU A 99 -25.35 51.26 8.68
N SER A 100 -24.13 51.78 8.52
CA SER A 100 -23.66 52.95 9.27
C SER A 100 -24.74 54.03 9.09
N ARG A 101 -25.60 54.19 10.10
CA ARG A 101 -26.64 55.21 10.06
C ARG A 101 -25.92 56.53 10.25
N SER A 102 -25.58 57.16 9.13
CA SER A 102 -25.17 58.56 9.11
C SER A 102 -26.22 59.37 9.87
N THR A 103 -25.78 60.27 10.75
CA THR A 103 -26.64 61.27 11.39
C THR A 103 -27.55 61.92 10.36
N SER A 104 -28.85 61.85 10.58
CA SER A 104 -29.86 62.41 9.69
C SER A 104 -29.73 63.94 9.60
N ALA A 105 -30.12 64.52 8.46
CA ALA A 105 -30.09 65.98 8.29
C ALA A 105 -30.95 66.71 9.34
N ASP A 106 -32.06 66.08 9.75
CA ASP A 106 -32.96 66.59 10.78
C ASP A 106 -32.27 66.63 12.16
N THR A 107 -31.51 65.58 12.51
CA THR A 107 -30.72 65.51 13.74
C THR A 107 -29.68 66.62 13.79
N LEU A 108 -28.97 66.84 12.69
CA LEU A 108 -27.99 67.93 12.58
C LEU A 108 -28.65 69.29 12.81
N GLU A 109 -29.85 69.50 12.27
CA GLU A 109 -30.62 70.73 12.48
C GLU A 109 -31.02 70.93 13.94
N GLN A 110 -31.46 69.87 14.62
CA GLN A 110 -31.77 69.91 16.06
C GLN A 110 -30.55 70.25 16.91
N VAL A 111 -29.38 69.65 16.62
CA VAL A 111 -28.12 69.93 17.34
C VAL A 111 -27.68 71.38 17.12
N VAL A 112 -27.69 71.85 15.87
CA VAL A 112 -27.34 73.24 15.54
C VAL A 112 -28.29 74.21 16.25
N GLN A 113 -29.59 73.94 16.26
CA GLN A 113 -30.58 74.78 16.94
C GLN A 113 -30.33 74.85 18.46
N ALA A 114 -30.05 73.71 19.10
CA ALA A 114 -29.72 73.67 20.53
C ALA A 114 -28.44 74.47 20.83
N VAL A 115 -27.37 74.25 20.05
CA VAL A 115 -26.09 74.96 20.21
C VAL A 115 -26.28 76.48 20.04
N LYS A 116 -27.08 76.93 19.08
CA LYS A 116 -27.42 78.36 18.91
C LYS A 116 -28.10 78.94 20.14
N ASN A 117 -29.06 78.20 20.70
CA ASN A 117 -29.82 78.65 21.87
C ASN A 117 -28.94 78.68 23.13
N LEU A 118 -28.14 77.63 23.37
CA LEU A 118 -27.18 77.55 24.48
C LEU A 118 -26.13 78.67 24.40
N ALA A 119 -25.60 78.94 23.20
CA ALA A 119 -24.65 80.04 22.97
C ALA A 119 -25.26 81.43 23.29
N ARG A 120 -26.50 81.69 22.85
CA ARG A 120 -27.23 82.93 23.16
C ARG A 120 -27.44 83.12 24.66
N GLN A 121 -27.69 82.04 25.38
CA GLN A 121 -27.90 82.03 26.83
C GLN A 121 -26.59 81.95 27.64
N ARG A 122 -25.44 81.80 26.96
CA ARG A 122 -24.12 81.55 27.56
C ARG A 122 -24.11 80.33 28.51
N ILE A 123 -24.82 79.28 28.12
CA ILE A 123 -24.83 78.01 28.84
C ILE A 123 -23.73 77.12 28.24
N GLY A 124 -22.84 76.61 29.11
CA GLY A 124 -21.75 75.74 28.71
C GLY A 124 -22.27 74.39 28.21
N ALA A 125 -21.76 73.92 27.07
CA ALA A 125 -22.19 72.65 26.48
C ALA A 125 -21.01 71.88 25.87
N LEU A 126 -21.09 70.56 25.92
CA LEU A 126 -20.09 69.64 25.39
C LEU A 126 -20.80 68.45 24.74
N ILE A 127 -20.99 68.51 23.43
CA ILE A 127 -21.76 67.54 22.66
C ILE A 127 -20.82 66.76 21.75
N VAL A 128 -20.81 65.44 21.88
CA VAL A 128 -19.94 64.53 21.14
C VAL A 128 -20.78 63.75 20.15
N MET A 129 -20.41 63.77 18.88
CA MET A 129 -21.02 62.95 17.83
C MET A 129 -20.09 61.80 17.47
N GLU A 130 -20.52 60.57 17.80
CA GLU A 130 -19.82 59.33 17.49
C GLU A 130 -19.79 59.07 15.98
N ARG A 131 -18.64 58.59 15.49
CA ARG A 131 -18.39 58.28 14.08
C ARG A 131 -17.94 56.83 13.92
N GLU A 132 -16.80 56.57 13.27
CA GLU A 132 -16.32 55.21 13.02
C GLU A 132 -15.71 54.59 14.28
N THR A 133 -15.10 55.41 15.15
CA THR A 133 -14.51 54.96 16.41
C THR A 133 -15.60 54.83 17.47
N PRO A 134 -15.83 53.62 18.03
CA PRO A 134 -16.81 53.42 19.08
C PRO A 134 -16.41 54.18 20.36
N LEU A 135 -17.37 54.88 20.96
CA LEU A 135 -17.15 55.65 22.19
C LEU A 135 -17.64 54.91 23.46
N ALA A 136 -17.82 53.60 23.39
CA ALA A 136 -18.31 52.77 24.50
C ALA A 136 -17.57 53.01 25.83
N PRO A 137 -16.22 53.12 25.88
CA PRO A 137 -15.51 53.36 27.14
C PRO A 137 -15.88 54.69 27.82
N TYR A 138 -16.34 55.69 27.05
CA TYR A 138 -16.75 56.99 27.56
C TYR A 138 -18.23 57.02 27.91
N ILE A 139 -19.07 56.32 27.13
CA ILE A 139 -20.51 56.13 27.40
C ILE A 139 -20.70 55.47 28.77
N GLU A 140 -19.88 54.47 29.11
CA GLU A 140 -19.92 53.76 30.40
C GLU A 140 -19.62 54.64 31.62
N THR A 141 -18.95 55.79 31.43
CA THR A 141 -18.65 56.73 32.53
C THR A 141 -19.82 57.63 32.90
N GLY A 142 -20.78 57.81 31.99
CA GLY A 142 -21.93 58.69 32.15
C GLY A 142 -23.20 57.96 32.58
N THR A 143 -24.32 58.68 32.58
CA THR A 143 -25.65 58.08 32.74
C THR A 143 -26.18 57.66 31.38
N ALA A 144 -26.48 56.37 31.22
CA ALA A 144 -27.12 55.85 30.01
C ALA A 144 -28.45 56.57 29.76
N PHE A 145 -28.60 57.16 28.58
CA PHE A 145 -29.69 58.07 28.25
C PHE A 145 -30.09 57.88 26.80
N ASP A 146 -30.98 56.92 26.52
CA ASP A 146 -31.36 56.49 25.17
C ASP A 146 -32.62 57.24 24.67
N ALA A 147 -32.43 58.38 24.02
CA ALA A 147 -33.52 59.27 23.59
C ALA A 147 -33.28 59.83 22.18
N ASP A 148 -34.35 60.14 21.46
CA ASP A 148 -34.23 60.79 20.15
C ASP A 148 -33.66 62.21 20.29
N VAL A 149 -32.82 62.60 19.34
CA VAL A 149 -32.18 63.93 19.38
C VAL A 149 -33.21 65.03 19.11
N GLN A 150 -33.49 65.83 20.13
CA GLN A 150 -34.35 67.01 20.06
C GLN A 150 -33.63 68.22 20.66
N SER A 151 -33.79 69.38 20.04
CA SER A 151 -33.11 70.61 20.50
C SER A 151 -33.43 70.96 21.96
N GLN A 152 -34.71 70.87 22.35
CA GLN A 152 -35.15 71.16 23.72
C GLN A 152 -34.55 70.18 24.74
N LEU A 153 -34.32 68.92 24.33
CA LEU A 153 -33.76 67.90 25.20
C LEU A 153 -32.28 68.17 25.48
N ILE A 154 -31.51 68.51 24.43
CA ILE A 154 -30.11 68.94 24.56
C ILE A 154 -30.03 70.18 25.45
N GLU A 155 -30.89 71.18 25.23
CA GLU A 155 -30.93 72.40 26.04
C GLU A 155 -31.18 72.09 27.53
N ASN A 156 -32.11 71.18 27.83
CA ASN A 156 -32.40 70.75 29.20
C ASN A 156 -31.25 69.96 29.85
N LEU A 157 -30.55 69.12 29.10
CA LEU A 157 -29.41 68.35 29.61
C LEU A 157 -28.28 69.28 30.08
N PHE A 158 -28.06 70.41 29.41
CA PHE A 158 -27.05 71.41 29.79
C PHE A 158 -27.59 72.52 30.69
N HIS A 159 -28.85 72.46 31.15
CA HIS A 159 -29.41 73.51 32.00
C HIS A 159 -28.61 73.65 33.31
N PRO A 160 -28.18 74.87 33.70
CA PRO A 160 -27.42 75.06 34.93
C PRO A 160 -28.15 74.50 36.16
N GLY A 161 -27.50 73.61 36.90
CA GLY A 161 -28.08 72.95 38.08
C GLY A 161 -28.82 71.63 37.81
N ALA A 162 -28.95 71.20 36.55
CA ALA A 162 -29.45 69.85 36.24
C ALA A 162 -28.41 68.77 36.62
N ALA A 163 -28.82 67.57 37.05
CA ALA A 163 -27.86 66.54 37.48
C ALA A 163 -26.86 66.10 36.38
N LEU A 164 -27.23 66.24 35.10
CA LEU A 164 -26.46 65.77 33.95
C LEU A 164 -25.72 66.88 33.17
N HIS A 165 -25.78 68.13 33.65
CA HIS A 165 -25.17 69.28 32.95
C HIS A 165 -23.65 69.33 33.03
N ASP A 166 -23.06 68.59 33.98
CA ASP A 166 -21.62 68.51 34.17
C ASP A 166 -21.07 67.26 33.46
N GLY A 167 -20.36 67.47 32.36
CA GLY A 167 -19.84 66.42 31.49
C GLY A 167 -20.32 66.53 30.04
N ALA A 168 -20.02 65.49 29.27
CA ALA A 168 -20.35 65.41 27.86
C ALA A 168 -21.66 64.66 27.60
N VAL A 169 -22.37 65.08 26.56
CA VAL A 169 -23.50 64.34 25.97
C VAL A 169 -23.01 63.65 24.71
N ILE A 170 -23.15 62.32 24.64
CA ILE A 170 -22.69 61.51 23.51
C ILE A 170 -23.89 61.13 22.65
N LEU A 171 -23.81 61.46 21.36
CA LEU A 171 -24.79 61.16 20.32
C LEU A 171 -24.27 60.03 19.44
N ARG A 172 -25.09 59.00 19.23
CA ARG A 172 -24.83 57.90 18.28
C ARG A 172 -25.93 57.91 17.22
N ALA A 173 -25.56 58.25 15.99
CA ALA A 173 -26.49 58.48 14.89
C ALA A 173 -27.57 59.52 15.26
N ASP A 174 -28.84 59.10 15.37
CA ASP A 174 -30.00 59.97 15.63
C ASP A 174 -30.47 59.94 17.09
N ARG A 175 -29.67 59.34 17.99
CA ARG A 175 -30.02 59.19 19.40
C ARG A 175 -28.94 59.76 20.31
N ILE A 176 -29.40 60.35 21.41
CA ILE A 176 -28.57 60.56 22.60
C ILE A 176 -28.38 59.18 23.22
N THR A 177 -27.14 58.84 23.58
CA THR A 177 -26.79 57.52 24.15
C THR A 177 -26.44 57.63 25.63
N ALA A 178 -25.76 58.71 26.01
CA ALA A 178 -25.41 59.00 27.40
C ALA A 178 -25.20 60.50 27.63
N ALA A 179 -25.36 60.92 28.88
CA ALA A 179 -25.13 62.30 29.34
C ALA A 179 -24.32 62.30 30.63
N GLY A 180 -23.62 63.40 30.91
CA GLY A 180 -22.69 63.50 32.03
C GLY A 180 -21.45 62.61 31.87
N CYS A 181 -21.02 62.34 30.64
CA CYS A 181 -19.86 61.48 30.36
C CYS A 181 -18.55 62.21 30.68
N ILE A 182 -17.58 61.49 31.23
CA ILE A 182 -16.25 62.01 31.53
C ILE A 182 -15.34 61.75 30.32
N LEU A 183 -14.79 62.83 29.76
CA LEU A 183 -13.88 62.75 28.61
C LEU A 183 -12.41 62.94 29.06
N PRO A 184 -11.44 62.39 28.30
CA PRO A 184 -10.03 62.59 28.59
C PRO A 184 -9.63 64.04 28.33
N LEU A 185 -8.77 64.58 29.18
CA LEU A 185 -8.19 65.91 28.99
C LEU A 185 -6.91 65.80 28.16
N THR A 186 -6.77 66.63 27.13
CA THR A 186 -5.51 66.78 26.40
C THR A 186 -4.36 67.16 27.33
N GLN A 187 -3.18 66.59 27.08
CA GLN A 187 -1.94 66.89 27.78
C GLN A 187 -1.07 67.91 27.02
N ASP A 188 -1.57 68.47 25.92
CA ASP A 188 -0.82 69.44 25.13
C ASP A 188 -0.53 70.71 25.96
N ALA A 189 0.76 70.97 26.16
CA ALA A 189 1.27 72.09 26.93
C ALA A 189 1.20 73.43 26.17
N ASP A 190 1.05 73.38 24.83
CA ASP A 190 1.03 74.57 23.97
C ASP A 190 -0.38 75.20 23.85
N LEU A 191 -1.39 74.63 24.52
CA LEU A 191 -2.75 75.15 24.56
C LEU A 191 -2.86 76.45 25.37
N SER A 192 -3.56 77.43 24.79
CA SER A 192 -3.83 78.71 25.44
C SER A 192 -4.43 78.51 26.86
N PRO A 193 -3.85 79.15 27.90
CA PRO A 193 -4.36 79.09 29.27
C PRO A 193 -5.81 79.56 29.41
N ALA A 194 -6.32 80.34 28.45
CA ALA A 194 -7.68 80.86 28.43
C ALA A 194 -8.75 79.81 28.04
N LEU A 195 -8.35 78.59 27.69
CA LEU A 195 -9.26 77.49 27.37
C LEU A 195 -9.67 76.72 28.62
N GLY A 196 -10.97 76.72 28.92
CA GLY A 196 -11.56 75.99 30.03
C GLY A 196 -11.52 74.47 29.88
N THR A 197 -11.91 73.76 30.94
CA THR A 197 -11.86 72.29 31.03
C THR A 197 -12.63 71.58 29.92
N ARG A 198 -13.79 72.11 29.50
CA ARG A 198 -14.58 71.55 28.37
C ARG A 198 -13.85 71.58 27.03
N HIS A 199 -13.04 72.60 26.77
CA HIS A 199 -12.23 72.67 25.55
C HIS A 199 -11.09 71.65 25.58
N ARG A 200 -10.44 71.49 26.74
CA ARG A 200 -9.40 70.48 26.94
C ARG A 200 -9.94 69.06 26.84
N ALA A 201 -11.15 68.84 27.36
CA ALA A 201 -11.87 67.57 27.29
C ALA A 201 -12.26 67.22 25.83
N ALA A 202 -12.76 68.22 25.09
CA ALA A 202 -13.09 68.05 23.68
C ALA A 202 -11.85 67.72 22.83
N LEU A 203 -10.75 68.43 23.05
CA LEU A 203 -9.51 68.19 22.33
C LEU A 203 -8.89 66.84 22.70
N GLY A 204 -8.87 66.46 23.97
CA GLY A 204 -8.39 65.15 24.40
C GLY A 204 -9.16 64.01 23.75
N LEU A 205 -10.49 64.11 23.66
CA LEU A 205 -11.28 63.10 22.94
C LEU A 205 -11.02 63.13 21.42
N ALA A 206 -10.84 64.31 20.83
CA ALA A 206 -10.56 64.46 19.40
C ALA A 206 -9.17 63.94 18.99
N GLU A 207 -8.22 63.85 19.92
CA GLU A 207 -6.90 63.22 19.71
C GLU A 207 -7.01 61.69 19.65
N GLU A 208 -7.89 61.11 20.46
CA GLU A 208 -8.04 59.66 20.60
C GLU A 208 -9.07 59.04 19.64
N SER A 209 -10.00 59.84 19.10
CA SER A 209 -11.11 59.37 18.26
C SER A 209 -11.31 60.23 17.01
N ASP A 210 -12.11 59.73 16.07
CA ASP A 210 -12.59 60.52 14.91
C ASP A 210 -13.89 61.27 15.21
N ALA A 211 -14.35 61.32 16.46
CA ALA A 211 -15.58 61.99 16.84
C ALA A 211 -15.55 63.49 16.52
N ILE A 212 -16.73 64.08 16.34
CA ILE A 212 -16.90 65.52 16.19
C ILE A 212 -17.44 66.06 17.52
N ILE A 213 -16.72 66.98 18.14
CA ILE A 213 -17.09 67.52 19.46
C ILE A 213 -17.42 69.00 19.32
N LEU A 214 -18.64 69.36 19.70
CA LEU A 214 -19.14 70.73 19.76
C LEU A 214 -19.03 71.27 21.18
N ILE A 215 -18.46 72.46 21.32
CA ILE A 215 -18.28 73.14 22.59
C ILE A 215 -18.99 74.49 22.56
N VAL A 216 -19.73 74.81 23.62
CA VAL A 216 -20.22 76.17 23.90
C VAL A 216 -19.54 76.68 25.16
N SER A 217 -18.92 77.85 25.09
CA SER A 217 -18.29 78.49 26.25
C SER A 217 -19.33 79.08 27.20
N GLU A 218 -19.27 78.71 28.48
CA GLU A 218 -20.11 79.31 29.53
C GLU A 218 -19.74 80.78 29.83
N GLU A 219 -18.49 81.17 29.59
CA GLU A 219 -18.02 82.53 29.84
C GLU A 219 -18.39 83.47 28.69
N LYS A 220 -18.13 83.03 27.45
CA LYS A 220 -18.17 83.90 26.26
C LYS A 220 -19.34 83.59 25.32
N GLY A 221 -20.03 82.46 25.50
CA GLY A 221 -21.05 81.98 24.56
C GLY A 221 -20.50 81.60 23.19
N THR A 222 -19.17 81.52 23.03
CA THR A 222 -18.52 81.18 21.76
C THR A 222 -18.67 79.69 21.45
N ILE A 223 -19.02 79.38 20.21
CA ILE A 223 -19.11 78.01 19.70
C ILE A 223 -17.74 77.61 19.15
N SER A 224 -17.28 76.42 19.53
CA SER A 224 -16.04 75.82 19.01
C SER A 224 -16.28 74.38 18.58
N LEU A 225 -15.43 73.87 17.70
CA LEU A 225 -15.48 72.51 17.18
C LEU A 225 -14.12 71.85 17.38
N ALA A 226 -14.09 70.63 17.91
CA ALA A 226 -12.91 69.80 17.94
C ALA A 226 -13.12 68.56 17.07
N HIS A 227 -12.15 68.28 16.19
CA HIS A 227 -12.13 67.08 15.37
C HIS A 227 -10.70 66.76 14.94
N GLY A 228 -10.31 65.47 14.97
CA GLY A 228 -9.02 65.01 14.46
C GLY A 228 -7.80 65.64 15.14
N GLY A 229 -7.89 65.93 16.44
CA GLY A 229 -6.84 66.59 17.23
C GLY A 229 -6.68 68.08 16.96
N ASN A 230 -7.59 68.72 16.22
CA ASN A 230 -7.61 70.16 15.99
C ASN A 230 -8.81 70.80 16.71
N LEU A 231 -8.63 72.03 17.20
CA LEU A 231 -9.67 72.83 17.84
C LEU A 231 -9.91 74.12 17.03
N THR A 232 -11.06 74.20 16.36
CA THR A 232 -11.52 75.38 15.63
C THR A 232 -12.34 76.25 16.57
N LEU A 233 -11.83 77.45 16.86
CA LEU A 233 -12.44 78.39 17.81
C LEU A 233 -13.37 79.39 17.10
N ALA A 234 -14.38 79.86 17.82
CA ALA A 234 -15.24 80.99 17.44
C ALA A 234 -15.93 80.82 16.08
N ILE A 235 -16.61 79.68 15.90
CA ILE A 235 -17.41 79.41 14.72
C ILE A 235 -18.71 80.23 14.78
N SER A 236 -19.02 80.94 13.70
CA SER A 236 -20.28 81.66 13.59
C SER A 236 -21.46 80.68 13.63
N PRO A 237 -22.56 81.00 14.36
CA PRO A 237 -23.79 80.22 14.33
C PRO A 237 -24.28 79.85 12.93
N ASP A 238 -24.10 80.74 11.96
CA ASP A 238 -24.59 80.54 10.59
C ASP A 238 -23.64 79.71 9.72
N ASP A 239 -22.35 79.66 10.09
CA ASP A 239 -21.35 78.81 9.45
C ASP A 239 -21.28 77.42 10.08
N LEU A 240 -21.75 77.25 11.32
CA LEU A 240 -21.77 75.96 12.03
C LEU A 240 -22.45 74.84 11.23
N LYS A 241 -23.59 75.12 10.58
CA LYS A 241 -24.30 74.12 9.77
C LYS A 241 -23.47 73.71 8.55
N LYS A 242 -22.72 74.64 7.95
CA LYS A 242 -21.86 74.35 6.79
C LYS A 242 -20.62 73.57 7.20
N GLU A 243 -19.99 73.94 8.32
CA GLU A 243 -18.79 73.28 8.84
C GLU A 243 -19.10 71.84 9.28
N LEU A 244 -20.21 71.66 10.00
CA LEU A 244 -20.67 70.32 10.36
C LEU A 244 -21.08 69.51 9.13
N ALA A 245 -21.77 70.12 8.17
CA ALA A 245 -22.09 69.46 6.93
C ALA A 245 -20.82 69.06 6.16
N SER A 246 -19.79 69.89 6.06
CA SER A 246 -18.54 69.50 5.38
C SER A 246 -17.82 68.37 6.10
N GLU A 247 -17.77 68.39 7.43
CA GLU A 247 -17.12 67.32 8.21
C GLU A 247 -17.91 65.99 8.20
N LEU A 248 -19.23 66.05 8.00
CA LEU A 248 -20.13 64.88 7.90
C LEU A 248 -20.33 64.40 6.44
N ASP A 249 -20.28 65.29 5.43
CA ASP A 249 -20.62 65.04 4.01
C ASP A 249 -19.44 64.56 3.17
N VAL A 250 -18.21 64.56 3.72
CA VAL A 250 -17.07 63.81 3.15
C VAL A 250 -17.41 62.31 2.96
N GLN A 251 -18.53 61.81 3.51
CA GLN A 251 -19.01 60.44 3.31
C GLN A 251 -20.13 60.22 2.27
N LYS A 252 -20.78 61.23 1.68
CA LYS A 252 -21.86 60.96 0.69
C LYS A 252 -21.40 60.70 -0.75
N VAL A 253 -20.15 60.98 -1.11
CA VAL A 253 -19.63 60.71 -2.47
C VAL A 253 -19.38 59.21 -2.73
N THR A 254 -19.42 58.34 -1.72
CA THR A 254 -19.06 56.92 -1.87
C THR A 254 -20.24 55.93 -1.80
N ALA A 255 -21.46 56.40 -1.54
CA ALA A 255 -22.61 55.51 -1.31
C ALA A 255 -23.40 55.09 -2.57
N SER A 256 -23.11 55.63 -3.76
CA SER A 256 -23.89 55.37 -4.99
C SER A 256 -23.36 54.23 -5.89
N GLN A 257 -22.31 53.49 -5.50
CA GLN A 257 -21.76 52.39 -6.32
C GLN A 257 -21.62 51.08 -5.52
N ALA A 258 -22.72 50.61 -4.95
CA ALA A 258 -22.76 49.41 -4.10
C ALA A 258 -22.76 48.05 -4.84
N SER A 259 -22.48 47.98 -6.15
CA SER A 259 -22.33 46.69 -6.85
C SER A 259 -20.96 46.47 -7.52
N LEU A 260 -20.09 47.49 -7.54
CA LEU A 260 -18.71 47.40 -8.08
C LEU A 260 -17.63 47.59 -6.99
N GLY A 261 -18.03 47.85 -5.74
CA GLY A 261 -17.16 48.17 -4.61
C GLY A 261 -16.44 46.99 -3.94
N LEU A 262 -16.88 45.75 -4.13
CA LEU A 262 -16.22 44.58 -3.54
C LEU A 262 -14.84 44.29 -4.14
N LEU A 263 -14.61 44.70 -5.40
CA LEU A 263 -13.32 44.57 -6.07
C LEU A 263 -12.44 45.82 -5.96
N SER A 264 -13.00 46.99 -5.64
CA SER A 264 -12.24 48.24 -5.52
C SER A 264 -11.95 48.66 -4.07
N ALA A 265 -12.70 48.15 -3.08
CA ALA A 265 -12.38 48.35 -1.66
C ALA A 265 -11.07 47.65 -1.24
N THR A 266 -10.69 46.58 -1.92
CA THR A 266 -9.37 45.94 -1.78
C THR A 266 -8.25 46.74 -2.44
N LEU A 267 -8.55 47.61 -3.41
CA LEU A 267 -7.58 48.42 -4.15
C LEU A 267 -7.49 49.89 -3.67
N GLY A 268 -8.54 50.44 -3.07
CA GLY A 268 -8.62 51.83 -2.61
C GLY A 268 -7.93 52.06 -1.26
N GLY A 269 -8.04 51.11 -0.32
CA GLY A 269 -7.27 51.12 0.93
C GLY A 269 -5.76 50.94 0.71
N LEU A 270 -5.38 50.34 -0.43
CA LEU A 270 -4.00 50.15 -0.83
C LEU A 270 -3.28 51.49 -1.05
N ARG A 271 -3.97 52.57 -1.47
CA ARG A 271 -3.27 53.80 -1.89
C ARG A 271 -2.63 54.62 -0.75
N ARG A 272 -3.08 54.44 0.50
CA ARG A 272 -2.39 54.98 1.71
C ARG A 272 -1.50 53.94 2.41
N ASP A 273 -1.63 52.66 2.07
CA ASP A 273 -0.92 51.53 2.69
C ASP A 273 0.16 50.86 1.81
N ILE A 274 0.38 51.34 0.57
CA ILE A 274 1.35 50.81 -0.41
C ILE A 274 2.78 50.68 0.15
N ALA A 275 3.17 51.48 1.15
CA ALA A 275 4.51 51.37 1.74
C ALA A 275 4.71 50.08 2.56
N TRP A 276 3.64 49.48 3.08
CA TRP A 276 3.72 48.37 4.05
C TRP A 276 3.17 47.05 3.51
N LEU A 277 2.39 47.08 2.43
CA LEU A 277 2.00 45.89 1.68
C LEU A 277 3.22 45.06 1.23
N PRO A 278 4.27 45.63 0.60
CA PRO A 278 5.48 44.88 0.27
C PRO A 278 6.23 44.40 1.52
N GLY A 279 6.21 45.18 2.61
CA GLY A 279 6.78 44.78 3.90
C GLY A 279 6.11 43.54 4.48
N SER A 280 4.77 43.50 4.53
CA SER A 280 4.01 42.34 5.04
C SER A 280 4.18 41.09 4.17
N LEU A 281 4.30 41.28 2.85
CA LEU A 281 4.52 40.18 1.91
C LEU A 281 5.94 39.62 2.02
N LEU A 282 6.96 40.48 2.21
CA LEU A 282 8.34 40.05 2.48
C LEU A 282 8.47 39.32 3.82
N LEU A 283 7.80 39.82 4.86
CA LEU A 283 7.81 39.20 6.19
C LEU A 283 7.08 37.85 6.18
N GLY A 284 5.94 37.77 5.51
CA GLY A 284 5.22 36.51 5.28
C GLY A 284 6.05 35.52 4.46
N LEU A 285 6.71 35.97 3.39
CA LEU A 285 7.60 35.13 2.58
C LEU A 285 8.81 34.63 3.40
N GLY A 286 9.39 35.48 4.25
CA GLY A 286 10.52 35.13 5.12
C GLY A 286 10.14 34.11 6.20
N ILE A 287 9.03 34.33 6.92
CA ILE A 287 8.52 33.38 7.91
C ILE A 287 8.14 32.06 7.24
N TRP A 288 7.48 32.11 6.08
CA TRP A 288 7.16 30.90 5.31
C TRP A 288 8.44 30.16 4.89
N TYR A 289 9.46 30.86 4.42
CA TYR A 289 10.75 30.26 4.03
C TYR A 289 11.46 29.58 5.20
N LEU A 290 11.45 30.21 6.38
CA LEU A 290 12.03 29.63 7.60
C LEU A 290 11.22 28.41 8.07
N ALA A 291 9.90 28.55 8.20
CA ALA A 291 9.03 27.45 8.59
C ALA A 291 9.12 26.27 7.61
N HIS A 292 9.27 26.53 6.31
CA HIS A 292 9.40 25.49 5.30
C HIS A 292 10.73 24.71 5.39
N ARG A 293 11.77 25.28 6.04
CA ARG A 293 13.05 24.59 6.23
C ARG A 293 13.04 23.61 7.41
N ASP A 294 12.22 23.86 8.43
CA ASP A 294 12.27 23.09 9.68
C ASP A 294 11.17 22.04 9.84
N ILE A 295 10.19 21.97 8.93
CA ILE A 295 9.17 20.92 8.99
C ILE A 295 9.80 19.59 8.55
N LYS A 296 10.24 18.82 9.55
CA LYS A 296 10.48 17.38 9.40
C LYS A 296 9.15 16.70 9.10
N THR A 297 9.12 15.87 8.08
CA THR A 297 7.99 15.03 7.69
C THR A 297 8.47 13.59 7.74
N THR A 298 7.57 12.65 8.03
CA THR A 298 7.87 11.22 8.00
C THR A 298 7.21 10.62 6.76
N MET A 299 7.95 9.83 5.99
CA MET A 299 7.43 9.07 4.85
C MET A 299 7.77 7.60 5.04
N GLU A 300 6.81 6.73 4.76
CA GLU A 300 6.99 5.28 4.88
C GLU A 300 7.39 4.69 3.51
N PHE A 301 8.38 3.81 3.53
CA PHE A 301 8.88 3.12 2.34
C PHE A 301 8.85 1.60 2.57
N PRO A 302 8.37 0.82 1.59
CA PRO A 302 8.47 -0.64 1.64
C PRO A 302 9.92 -1.06 1.40
N VAL A 303 10.37 -2.04 2.16
CA VAL A 303 11.69 -2.68 2.03
C VAL A 303 11.57 -4.19 2.19
N VAL A 304 12.40 -4.92 1.46
CA VAL A 304 12.50 -6.39 1.53
C VAL A 304 13.90 -6.75 2.04
N LEU A 305 13.97 -7.74 2.94
CA LEU A 305 15.24 -8.26 3.45
C LEU A 305 15.72 -9.39 2.54
N VAL A 306 16.96 -9.28 2.05
CA VAL A 306 17.57 -10.26 1.14
C VAL A 306 18.88 -10.72 1.73
N ASP A 307 19.15 -12.03 1.70
CA ASP A 307 20.43 -12.55 2.16
C ASP A 307 21.57 -12.37 1.14
N ALA A 308 22.78 -12.20 1.67
CA ALA A 308 24.03 -12.20 0.95
C ALA A 308 25.04 -13.02 1.76
N GLY A 309 25.54 -14.11 1.16
CA GLY A 309 26.62 -14.90 1.75
C GLY A 309 27.91 -14.10 1.93
N GLU A 310 28.85 -14.64 2.71
CA GLU A 310 30.14 -14.05 3.07
C GLU A 310 30.96 -13.63 1.82
N ALA A 311 30.86 -14.38 0.71
CA ALA A 311 31.60 -14.10 -0.52
C ALA A 311 30.91 -13.09 -1.47
N GLY A 312 29.65 -12.73 -1.21
CA GLY A 312 28.82 -11.97 -2.13
C GLY A 312 28.41 -10.60 -1.59
N GLN A 313 29.29 -9.60 -1.64
CA GLN A 313 28.86 -8.20 -1.45
C GLN A 313 27.93 -7.78 -2.60
N ARG A 314 26.64 -8.11 -2.47
CA ARG A 314 25.58 -7.67 -3.37
C ARG A 314 25.27 -6.21 -3.06
N THR A 315 25.29 -5.36 -4.08
CA THR A 315 24.81 -3.98 -3.93
C THR A 315 23.29 -3.99 -3.76
N PRO A 316 22.74 -3.36 -2.70
CA PRO A 316 21.30 -3.33 -2.46
C PRO A 316 20.58 -2.60 -3.60
N LYS A 317 19.55 -3.21 -4.17
CA LYS A 317 18.66 -2.53 -5.13
C LYS A 317 17.72 -1.57 -4.38
N PRO A 318 17.11 -0.58 -5.06
CA PRO A 318 16.11 0.28 -4.43
C PRO A 318 15.00 -0.55 -3.76
N GLY A 319 14.82 -0.41 -2.44
CA GLY A 319 13.81 -1.17 -1.67
C GLY A 319 14.34 -2.48 -1.08
N GLU A 320 15.64 -2.76 -1.17
CA GLU A 320 16.26 -3.94 -0.58
C GLU A 320 17.17 -3.55 0.61
N ILE A 321 17.11 -4.36 1.66
CA ILE A 321 18.10 -4.38 2.73
C ILE A 321 18.87 -5.69 2.59
N VAL A 322 20.18 -5.60 2.36
CA VAL A 322 21.03 -6.78 2.19
C VAL A 322 21.61 -7.19 3.54
N ALA A 323 21.31 -8.41 3.98
CA ALA A 323 21.86 -9.00 5.19
C ALA A 323 23.11 -9.83 4.86
N ILE A 324 24.28 -9.37 5.29
CA ILE A 324 25.55 -10.07 5.12
C ILE A 324 25.66 -11.12 6.22
N LEU A 325 25.66 -12.38 5.80
CA LEU A 325 25.71 -13.54 6.68
C LEU A 325 27.15 -13.99 6.95
N PRO A 326 27.42 -14.61 8.12
CA PRO A 326 28.77 -14.98 8.55
C PRO A 326 29.36 -16.15 7.78
N SER A 327 28.55 -16.91 7.02
CA SER A 327 28.99 -18.01 6.18
C SER A 327 28.08 -18.12 4.95
N ASP A 328 28.62 -18.56 3.82
CA ASP A 328 27.83 -18.86 2.61
C ASP A 328 26.81 -20.00 2.81
N GLU A 329 26.97 -20.81 3.87
CA GLU A 329 26.06 -21.89 4.24
C GLU A 329 24.88 -21.42 5.11
N ASP A 330 24.92 -20.20 5.63
CA ASP A 330 23.85 -19.65 6.46
C ASP A 330 22.81 -18.94 5.55
N ARG A 331 21.51 -19.05 5.89
CA ARG A 331 20.40 -18.38 5.18
C ARG A 331 19.39 -17.81 6.17
N LEU A 332 18.63 -16.82 5.73
CA LEU A 332 17.52 -16.27 6.50
C LEU A 332 16.30 -17.20 6.46
N SER A 333 15.91 -17.75 7.60
CA SER A 333 14.68 -18.56 7.76
C SER A 333 13.45 -17.70 8.07
N SER A 334 13.65 -16.54 8.69
CA SER A 334 12.63 -15.53 8.91
C SER A 334 13.31 -14.15 8.93
N PRO A 335 12.72 -13.13 8.31
CA PRO A 335 11.55 -13.18 7.43
C PRO A 335 11.85 -13.84 6.07
N SER A 336 10.81 -14.31 5.35
CA SER A 336 10.99 -14.87 4.00
C SER A 336 11.45 -13.78 3.03
N GLU A 337 12.16 -14.14 1.95
CA GLU A 337 12.63 -13.19 0.92
C GLU A 337 11.49 -12.39 0.24
N GLU A 338 10.23 -12.77 0.43
CA GLU A 338 9.05 -12.06 -0.10
C GLU A 338 8.35 -11.16 0.95
N SER A 339 8.83 -11.15 2.19
CA SER A 339 8.20 -10.37 3.26
C SER A 339 8.56 -8.89 3.13
N GLU A 340 7.56 -8.04 2.88
CA GLU A 340 7.70 -6.58 2.85
C GLU A 340 7.58 -5.98 4.26
N PHE A 341 8.51 -5.08 4.60
CA PHE A 341 8.52 -4.31 5.83
C PHE A 341 8.45 -2.82 5.52
N MET A 342 7.86 -2.03 6.41
CA MET A 342 7.73 -0.59 6.22
C MET A 342 8.73 0.17 7.11
N VAL A 343 9.55 1.01 6.49
CA VAL A 343 10.52 1.89 7.17
C VAL A 343 10.00 3.32 7.13
N ALA A 344 9.84 3.92 8.30
CA ALA A 344 9.52 5.33 8.47
C ALA A 344 10.81 6.15 8.43
N VAL A 345 10.93 6.99 7.40
CA VAL A 345 12.07 7.91 7.23
C VAL A 345 11.62 9.32 7.56
N THR A 346 12.26 9.91 8.57
CA THR A 346 11.98 11.27 9.02
C THR A 346 13.05 12.23 8.53
N GLY A 347 12.63 13.29 7.84
CA GLY A 347 13.54 14.28 7.27
C GLY A 347 12.81 15.50 6.73
N THR A 348 13.54 16.49 6.22
CA THR A 348 12.90 17.63 5.56
C THR A 348 12.27 17.20 4.25
N ARG A 349 11.10 17.77 3.90
CA ARG A 349 10.34 17.38 2.69
C ARG A 349 11.19 17.42 1.41
N GLY A 350 12.10 18.39 1.29
CA GLY A 350 13.02 18.50 0.16
C GLY A 350 14.08 17.41 0.07
N ARG A 351 14.49 16.81 1.20
CA ARG A 351 15.40 15.66 1.23
C ARG A 351 14.65 14.36 0.93
N LEU A 352 13.45 14.20 1.47
CA LEU A 352 12.60 13.01 1.22
C LEU A 352 12.16 12.88 -0.24
N VAL A 353 11.89 13.99 -0.93
CA VAL A 353 11.58 13.94 -2.38
C VAL A 353 12.79 13.48 -3.22
N LYS A 354 14.02 13.69 -2.74
CA LYS A 354 15.24 13.23 -3.43
C LYS A 354 15.54 11.74 -3.24
N LEU A 355 14.89 11.06 -2.28
CA LEU A 355 15.05 9.62 -2.04
C LEU A 355 14.52 8.71 -3.17
N SER A 356 14.02 9.26 -4.28
CA SER A 356 13.63 8.51 -5.50
C SER A 356 12.64 7.35 -5.27
N GLY A 357 11.92 7.35 -4.14
CA GLY A 357 10.86 6.39 -3.84
C GLY A 357 11.32 5.09 -3.19
N ALA A 358 12.60 4.90 -2.86
CA ALA A 358 13.03 3.67 -2.20
C ALA A 358 14.27 3.88 -1.32
N VAL A 359 14.30 3.14 -0.22
CA VAL A 359 15.40 3.13 0.76
C VAL A 359 16.30 1.92 0.50
N ARG A 360 17.57 2.01 0.86
CA ARG A 360 18.56 0.93 0.75
C ARG A 360 19.35 0.82 2.03
N GLY A 361 19.73 -0.39 2.41
CA GLY A 361 20.54 -0.62 3.60
C GLY A 361 21.35 -1.90 3.53
N ILE A 362 22.37 -1.98 4.37
CA ILE A 362 23.20 -3.17 4.58
C ILE A 362 23.21 -3.47 6.08
N VAL A 363 23.02 -4.73 6.47
CA VAL A 363 23.16 -5.18 7.85
C VAL A 363 24.15 -6.33 7.91
N GLU A 364 25.15 -6.23 8.78
CA GLU A 364 26.14 -7.29 9.01
C GLU A 364 25.70 -8.15 10.20
N ILE A 365 25.53 -9.45 9.98
CA ILE A 365 25.12 -10.41 11.00
C ILE A 365 26.37 -11.12 11.55
N PRO A 366 26.77 -10.89 12.82
CA PRO A 366 27.93 -11.55 13.41
C PRO A 366 27.71 -13.04 13.70
N VAL A 367 28.84 -13.76 13.74
CA VAL A 367 28.96 -15.24 13.79
C VAL A 367 28.29 -15.90 15.00
N ASP A 368 28.23 -15.21 16.15
CA ASP A 368 27.83 -15.80 17.43
C ASP A 368 26.38 -15.47 17.84
N TRP A 369 25.55 -14.97 16.92
CA TRP A 369 24.27 -14.35 17.26
C TRP A 369 23.02 -15.15 16.87
N THR A 370 22.04 -15.13 17.78
CA THR A 370 20.65 -15.55 17.59
C THR A 370 19.80 -14.28 17.69
N PHE A 371 19.20 -13.80 16.59
CA PHE A 371 18.48 -12.52 16.65
C PHE A 371 16.99 -12.65 16.95
N GLY A 372 16.49 -11.57 17.55
CA GLY A 372 15.08 -11.22 17.71
C GLY A 372 14.69 -10.09 16.73
N PRO A 373 13.84 -9.13 17.13
CA PRO A 373 13.44 -8.03 16.24
C PRO A 373 14.65 -7.16 15.85
N LEU A 374 14.85 -6.94 14.54
CA LEU A 374 15.89 -6.08 13.99
C LEU A 374 15.61 -4.62 14.35
N GLU A 375 16.59 -3.94 14.96
CA GLU A 375 16.49 -2.51 15.23
C GLU A 375 16.97 -1.71 14.01
N ALA A 376 16.27 -0.61 13.67
CA ALA A 376 16.63 0.21 12.51
C ALA A 376 18.03 0.83 12.60
N ALA A 377 18.56 1.01 13.82
CA ALA A 377 19.91 1.53 14.07
C ALA A 377 21.03 0.54 13.71
N GLN A 378 20.72 -0.76 13.61
CA GLN A 378 21.68 -1.80 13.25
C GLN A 378 21.89 -1.90 11.73
N VAL A 379 21.00 -1.26 10.95
CA VAL A 379 21.10 -1.20 9.50
C VAL A 379 21.95 0.01 9.10
N GLN A 380 22.99 -0.22 8.30
CA GLN A 380 23.74 0.83 7.64
C GLN A 380 22.94 1.32 6.42
N TRP A 381 22.13 2.35 6.62
CA TRP A 381 21.31 2.95 5.57
C TRP A 381 22.15 3.76 4.59
N GLU A 382 21.88 3.63 3.29
CA GLU A 382 22.45 4.49 2.27
C GLU A 382 21.71 5.84 2.30
N ASP A 383 22.30 6.85 2.95
CA ASP A 383 21.78 8.22 3.01
C ASP A 383 22.56 9.15 2.06
N PRO A 384 22.14 9.31 0.79
CA PRO A 384 22.83 10.18 -0.16
C PRO A 384 22.64 11.68 0.11
N VAL A 385 21.74 12.08 1.02
CA VAL A 385 21.37 13.49 1.24
C VAL A 385 21.79 14.01 2.63
N GLY A 386 22.05 13.10 3.57
CA GLY A 386 22.55 13.37 4.90
C GLY A 386 21.47 13.87 5.87
N GLY A 387 21.46 13.32 7.08
CA GLY A 387 20.61 13.76 8.18
C GLY A 387 19.15 13.30 8.06
N LEU A 388 18.96 12.09 7.56
CA LEU A 388 17.70 11.35 7.65
C LEU A 388 17.71 10.44 8.89
N GLU A 389 16.57 10.36 9.56
CA GLU A 389 16.34 9.44 10.68
C GLU A 389 15.50 8.27 10.19
N TYR A 390 15.90 7.04 10.52
CA TYR A 390 15.27 5.81 10.06
C TYR A 390 14.72 5.02 11.25
N GLU A 391 13.42 4.71 11.21
CA GLU A 391 12.75 3.88 12.21
C GLU A 391 11.84 2.87 11.51
N TRP A 392 11.54 1.74 12.16
CA TRP A 392 10.52 0.82 11.65
C TRP A 392 9.13 1.42 11.86
N ALA A 393 8.24 1.31 10.87
CA ALA A 393 6.83 1.61 11.09
C ALA A 393 6.26 0.67 12.18
N THR A 394 5.23 1.13 12.89
CA THR A 394 4.73 0.41 14.07
C THR A 394 4.31 -1.02 13.72
N GLY A 395 4.95 -2.02 14.32
CA GLY A 395 4.67 -3.44 14.07
C GLY A 395 5.40 -4.06 12.88
N SER A 396 6.24 -3.30 12.17
CA SER A 396 6.95 -3.73 10.96
C SER A 396 8.41 -4.11 11.19
N SER A 397 8.85 -4.34 12.44
CA SER A 397 10.22 -4.78 12.71
C SER A 397 10.37 -6.26 12.32
N PRO A 398 11.30 -6.60 11.40
CA PRO A 398 11.51 -7.98 10.99
C PRO A 398 12.21 -8.76 12.11
N ASN A 399 11.72 -9.96 12.39
CA ASN A 399 12.36 -10.88 13.32
C ASN A 399 13.35 -11.77 12.57
N ILE A 400 14.65 -11.59 12.81
CA ILE A 400 15.69 -12.28 12.04
C ILE A 400 16.02 -13.61 12.69
N VAL A 401 15.77 -14.70 11.96
CA VAL A 401 16.20 -16.04 12.35
C VAL A 401 17.09 -16.60 11.25
N VAL A 402 18.34 -16.88 11.59
CA VAL A 402 19.32 -17.49 10.68
C VAL A 402 19.34 -19.00 10.90
N GLU A 403 19.20 -19.77 9.83
CA GLU A 403 19.37 -21.23 9.86
C GLU A 403 20.57 -21.63 9.00
N ARG A 404 21.37 -22.56 9.50
CA ARG A 404 22.46 -23.15 8.73
C ARG A 404 21.91 -24.22 7.79
N TYR A 405 22.24 -24.09 6.51
CA TYR A 405 21.89 -25.06 5.49
C TYR A 405 22.96 -26.13 5.40
N GLY A 406 22.55 -27.34 5.05
CA GLY A 406 23.45 -28.44 4.70
C GLY A 406 22.90 -29.18 3.49
N THR A 407 23.57 -30.24 3.09
CA THR A 407 23.09 -31.16 2.05
C THR A 407 22.92 -32.56 2.62
N LYS A 408 21.92 -33.28 2.10
CA LYS A 408 21.72 -34.70 2.39
C LYS A 408 21.39 -35.42 1.08
N SER A 409 22.12 -36.48 0.81
CA SER A 409 21.92 -37.29 -0.38
C SER A 409 20.82 -38.34 -0.16
N PHE A 410 19.98 -38.54 -1.16
CA PHE A 410 18.95 -39.58 -1.19
C PHE A 410 19.09 -40.39 -2.47
N GLU A 411 18.96 -41.70 -2.36
CA GLU A 411 18.82 -42.59 -3.50
C GLU A 411 17.34 -42.73 -3.82
N LEU A 412 16.94 -42.28 -5.00
CA LEU A 412 15.56 -42.25 -5.44
C LEU A 412 15.13 -43.60 -5.98
N ASP A 413 13.97 -44.06 -5.50
CA ASP A 413 13.21 -45.16 -6.05
C ASP A 413 11.75 -44.72 -6.35
N SER A 414 10.93 -45.64 -6.82
CA SER A 414 9.53 -45.37 -7.16
C SER A 414 8.67 -44.92 -5.96
N SER A 415 9.09 -45.17 -4.71
CA SER A 415 8.31 -44.84 -3.51
C SER A 415 8.29 -43.34 -3.19
N PHE A 416 9.28 -42.58 -3.68
CA PHE A 416 9.33 -41.12 -3.51
C PHE A 416 8.35 -40.36 -4.42
N PHE A 417 7.77 -41.04 -5.41
CA PHE A 417 6.89 -40.46 -6.41
C PHE A 417 5.46 -40.97 -6.24
N LYS A 418 4.50 -40.05 -6.24
CA LYS A 418 3.09 -40.42 -6.40
C LYS A 418 2.83 -40.60 -7.89
N LEU A 419 2.60 -41.84 -8.28
CA LEU A 419 2.27 -42.19 -9.67
C LEU A 419 0.76 -42.07 -9.85
N ASP A 420 0.34 -41.12 -10.69
CA ASP A 420 -1.06 -40.98 -11.07
C ASP A 420 -1.30 -41.68 -12.40
N THR A 421 -1.84 -42.90 -12.31
CA THR A 421 -2.20 -43.75 -13.45
C THR A 421 -3.68 -43.63 -13.82
N THR A 422 -4.44 -42.70 -13.23
CA THR A 422 -5.89 -42.56 -13.48
C THR A 422 -6.23 -42.27 -14.94
N GLN A 423 -5.31 -41.61 -15.64
CA GLN A 423 -5.43 -41.28 -17.06
C GLN A 423 -4.66 -42.25 -17.96
N LEU A 424 -3.99 -43.28 -17.42
CA LEU A 424 -3.33 -44.28 -18.24
C LEU A 424 -4.38 -45.15 -18.93
N ASN A 425 -4.19 -45.42 -20.22
CA ASN A 425 -5.05 -46.35 -20.93
C ASN A 425 -4.99 -47.73 -20.24
N PRO A 426 -6.12 -48.30 -19.78
CA PRO A 426 -6.14 -49.58 -19.06
C PRO A 426 -5.50 -50.77 -19.80
N ARG A 427 -5.28 -50.67 -21.11
CA ARG A 427 -4.55 -51.70 -21.88
C ARG A 427 -3.03 -51.70 -21.65
N TYR A 428 -2.52 -50.72 -20.93
CA TYR A 428 -1.11 -50.59 -20.60
C TYR A 428 -0.94 -50.50 -19.09
N GLN A 429 0.22 -50.93 -18.61
CA GLN A 429 0.61 -50.87 -17.20
C GLN A 429 2.04 -50.38 -17.09
N LEU A 430 2.41 -49.88 -15.90
CA LEU A 430 3.79 -49.55 -15.59
C LEU A 430 4.57 -50.81 -15.28
N ASP A 431 5.73 -50.96 -15.89
CA ASP A 431 6.62 -52.09 -15.63
C ASP A 431 7.57 -51.78 -14.47
N LEU A 432 7.06 -51.72 -13.24
CA LEU A 432 7.88 -51.36 -12.07
C LEU A 432 8.72 -52.52 -11.51
N GLU A 433 8.56 -53.73 -12.06
CA GLU A 433 9.23 -54.94 -11.55
C GLU A 433 10.60 -55.17 -12.20
N LEU A 434 10.85 -54.59 -13.39
CA LEU A 434 12.13 -54.66 -14.07
C LEU A 434 13.08 -53.52 -13.65
N PRO A 435 14.41 -53.74 -13.68
CA PRO A 435 15.40 -52.69 -13.39
C PRO A 435 15.31 -51.45 -14.30
N GLU A 436 14.80 -51.63 -15.53
CA GLU A 436 14.59 -50.56 -16.52
C GLU A 436 13.19 -49.90 -16.40
N GLY A 437 12.41 -50.31 -15.40
CA GLY A 437 11.03 -49.92 -15.17
C GLY A 437 10.82 -48.51 -14.66
N PHE A 438 11.74 -48.11 -13.78
CA PHE A 438 11.82 -46.81 -13.16
C PHE A 438 13.29 -46.40 -13.17
N ASP A 439 13.62 -45.36 -13.92
CA ASP A 439 14.98 -44.83 -13.97
C ASP A 439 14.98 -43.33 -13.72
N VAL A 440 16.05 -42.85 -13.09
CA VAL A 440 16.28 -41.43 -12.85
C VAL A 440 17.59 -41.03 -13.50
N VAL A 441 17.49 -40.26 -14.58
CA VAL A 441 18.63 -39.84 -15.39
C VAL A 441 18.98 -38.39 -15.03
N PRO A 442 20.26 -38.03 -14.79
CA PRO A 442 21.47 -38.83 -15.02
C PRO A 442 21.86 -39.75 -13.86
N THR A 443 21.38 -39.51 -12.64
CA THR A 443 21.72 -40.29 -11.45
C THR A 443 20.52 -40.49 -10.54
N PRO A 444 20.34 -41.69 -9.95
CA PRO A 444 19.32 -41.94 -8.94
C PRO A 444 19.65 -41.29 -7.60
N VAL A 445 20.91 -40.91 -7.37
CA VAL A 445 21.31 -40.14 -6.19
C VAL A 445 21.06 -38.66 -6.45
N ILE A 446 20.30 -38.04 -5.56
CA ILE A 446 20.05 -36.61 -5.54
C ILE A 446 20.60 -36.02 -4.24
N GLU A 447 21.07 -34.78 -4.31
CA GLU A 447 21.40 -34.01 -3.11
C GLU A 447 20.30 -32.99 -2.86
N ILE A 448 19.78 -32.95 -1.65
CA ILE A 448 18.80 -31.95 -1.24
C ILE A 448 19.46 -31.01 -0.24
N ALA A 449 19.43 -29.71 -0.56
CA ALA A 449 19.87 -28.67 0.33
C ALA A 449 18.69 -28.21 1.22
N GLY A 450 18.98 -27.88 2.47
CA GLY A 450 17.97 -27.32 3.38
C GLY A 450 18.49 -27.12 4.79
N PRO A 451 17.65 -26.66 5.73
CA PRO A 451 18.06 -26.43 7.11
C PRO A 451 18.54 -27.72 7.79
N ILE A 452 19.74 -27.71 8.39
CA ILE A 452 20.37 -28.92 8.97
C ILE A 452 19.47 -29.64 9.97
N GLN A 453 18.71 -28.89 10.78
CA GLN A 453 17.79 -29.47 11.76
C GLN A 453 16.63 -30.22 11.09
N LYS A 454 16.08 -29.67 10.00
CA LYS A 454 14.98 -30.28 9.25
C LYS A 454 15.48 -31.42 8.35
N LEU A 455 16.69 -31.32 7.80
CA LEU A 455 17.33 -32.38 6.99
C LEU A 455 17.50 -33.71 7.74
N LYS A 456 17.73 -33.66 9.06
CA LYS A 456 17.79 -34.87 9.90
C LYS A 456 16.47 -35.62 9.91
N GLU A 457 15.36 -34.89 9.88
CA GLU A 457 14.00 -35.43 9.90
C GLU A 457 13.40 -35.61 8.49
N LEU A 458 14.16 -35.34 7.42
CA LEU A 458 13.77 -35.53 6.02
C LEU A 458 14.02 -36.98 5.57
N GLY A 459 12.97 -37.63 5.06
CA GLY A 459 13.01 -39.00 4.52
C GLY A 459 11.60 -39.53 4.23
N LEU A 460 11.47 -40.82 3.89
CA LEU A 460 10.16 -41.45 3.65
C LEU A 460 9.34 -41.60 4.96
N ASP A 461 10.03 -41.98 6.05
CA ASP A 461 9.45 -42.18 7.40
C ASP A 461 9.71 -41.01 8.36
N GLY A 462 10.29 -39.93 7.85
CA GLY A 462 10.61 -38.73 8.61
C GLY A 462 9.38 -37.86 8.90
N ARG A 463 9.54 -36.90 9.84
CA ARG A 463 8.51 -35.87 10.08
C ARG A 463 8.22 -35.06 8.82
N PHE A 464 9.27 -34.80 8.04
CA PHE A 464 9.17 -34.18 6.73
C PHE A 464 9.28 -35.28 5.67
N LYS A 465 8.14 -35.68 5.11
CA LYS A 465 8.11 -36.66 4.02
C LYS A 465 8.71 -36.07 2.77
N LEU A 466 9.79 -36.65 2.28
CA LEU A 466 10.35 -36.25 0.99
C LEU A 466 9.39 -36.70 -0.11
N GLN A 467 8.75 -35.74 -0.78
CA GLN A 467 7.80 -35.98 -1.86
C GLN A 467 8.09 -35.07 -3.04
N PHE A 468 8.02 -35.64 -4.23
CA PHE A 468 8.10 -34.94 -5.50
C PHE A 468 6.70 -34.65 -6.04
N GLU A 469 6.62 -33.76 -7.02
CA GLU A 469 5.41 -33.58 -7.81
C GLU A 469 4.92 -34.93 -8.37
N PRO A 470 3.59 -35.15 -8.40
CA PRO A 470 3.05 -36.39 -8.93
C PRO A 470 3.42 -36.56 -10.40
N VAL A 471 3.73 -37.80 -10.78
CA VAL A 471 4.00 -38.14 -12.18
C VAL A 471 2.67 -38.48 -12.82
N VAL A 472 2.20 -37.60 -13.72
CA VAL A 472 0.88 -37.71 -14.35
C VAL A 472 1.05 -38.31 -15.74
N ILE A 473 0.52 -39.51 -15.92
CA ILE A 473 0.64 -40.25 -17.19
C ILE A 473 -0.61 -40.02 -18.02
N THR A 474 -0.45 -39.60 -19.27
CA THR A 474 -1.56 -39.29 -20.17
C THR A 474 -2.11 -40.54 -20.89
N HIS A 475 -3.35 -40.45 -21.38
CA HIS A 475 -4.05 -41.55 -22.06
C HIS A 475 -3.36 -42.06 -23.34
N ASP A 476 -2.53 -41.23 -23.98
CA ASP A 476 -1.83 -41.57 -25.21
C ASP A 476 -0.44 -42.19 -24.98
N ALA A 477 0.00 -42.31 -23.73
CA ALA A 477 1.31 -42.84 -23.40
C ALA A 477 1.36 -44.36 -23.66
N ARG A 478 1.99 -44.74 -24.78
CA ARG A 478 2.17 -46.14 -25.24
C ARG A 478 3.59 -46.66 -25.07
N GLU A 479 4.52 -45.79 -24.69
CA GLU A 479 5.96 -46.04 -24.54
C GLU A 479 6.46 -45.36 -23.24
N SER A 480 7.77 -45.28 -23.03
CA SER A 480 8.35 -44.64 -21.85
C SER A 480 7.87 -43.20 -21.65
N HIS A 481 7.38 -42.87 -20.46
CA HIS A 481 7.02 -41.51 -20.07
C HIS A 481 8.20 -40.82 -19.37
N ARG A 482 8.49 -39.58 -19.73
CA ARG A 482 9.56 -38.78 -19.11
C ARG A 482 8.99 -37.53 -18.45
N GLN A 483 9.34 -37.32 -17.19
CA GLN A 483 8.95 -36.12 -16.45
C GLN A 483 10.13 -35.57 -15.65
N ARG A 484 10.31 -34.25 -15.70
CA ARG A 484 11.34 -33.58 -14.89
C ARG A 484 10.98 -33.63 -13.41
N ILE A 485 11.95 -33.98 -12.59
CA ILE A 485 11.82 -34.05 -11.14
C ILE A 485 11.69 -32.64 -10.55
N ARG A 486 10.68 -32.45 -9.70
CA ARG A 486 10.46 -31.22 -8.95
C ARG A 486 9.95 -31.55 -7.55
N LEU A 487 10.43 -30.81 -6.55
CA LEU A 487 9.90 -30.90 -5.19
C LEU A 487 8.49 -30.32 -5.15
N THR A 488 7.61 -30.89 -4.31
CA THR A 488 6.28 -30.30 -4.06
C THR A 488 6.42 -28.89 -3.47
N GLU A 489 5.50 -27.97 -3.78
CA GLU A 489 5.49 -26.60 -3.26
C GLU A 489 5.63 -26.52 -1.73
N ASP A 490 5.01 -27.44 -0.99
CA ASP A 490 5.09 -27.50 0.48
C ASP A 490 6.53 -27.73 0.97
N ARG A 491 7.34 -28.50 0.25
CA ARG A 491 8.75 -28.76 0.61
C ARG A 491 9.63 -27.56 0.29
N ILE A 492 9.32 -26.84 -0.79
CA ILE A 492 9.98 -25.59 -1.15
C ILE A 492 9.72 -24.53 -0.06
N ARG A 493 8.47 -24.41 0.40
CA ARG A 493 8.10 -23.49 1.51
C ARG A 493 8.79 -23.83 2.83
N ASP A 494 9.08 -25.11 3.08
CA ASP A 494 9.82 -25.55 4.28
C ASP A 494 11.33 -25.27 4.22
N GLY A 495 11.83 -24.77 3.09
CA GLY A 495 13.23 -24.37 2.89
C GLY A 495 14.10 -25.42 2.21
N PHE A 496 13.52 -26.49 1.64
CA PHE A 496 14.27 -27.50 0.90
C PHE A 496 14.42 -27.15 -0.58
N LEU A 497 15.62 -27.30 -1.12
CA LEU A 497 15.98 -26.93 -2.49
C LEU A 497 16.72 -28.06 -3.20
N LEU A 498 16.50 -28.16 -4.51
CA LEU A 498 17.36 -28.94 -5.41
C LEU A 498 18.53 -28.04 -5.88
N PRO A 499 19.72 -28.62 -6.13
CA PRO A 499 20.84 -27.90 -6.75
C PRO A 499 20.39 -27.21 -8.05
N ALA A 500 20.88 -25.99 -8.28
CA ALA A 500 20.43 -25.14 -9.40
C ALA A 500 20.67 -25.76 -10.79
N ASP A 501 21.61 -26.70 -10.88
CA ASP A 501 22.01 -27.45 -12.06
C ASP A 501 21.34 -28.83 -12.18
N TYR A 502 20.54 -29.24 -11.20
CA TYR A 502 19.87 -30.54 -11.24
C TYR A 502 18.80 -30.57 -12.34
N GLN A 503 19.03 -31.39 -13.37
CA GLN A 503 18.09 -31.60 -14.48
C GLN A 503 17.57 -33.04 -14.53
N GLY A 504 17.38 -33.68 -13.37
CA GLY A 504 16.91 -35.05 -13.30
C GLY A 504 15.55 -35.27 -13.96
N GLU A 505 15.43 -36.34 -14.73
CA GLU A 505 14.17 -36.83 -15.31
C GLU A 505 13.86 -38.22 -14.78
N VAL A 506 12.60 -38.43 -14.38
CA VAL A 506 12.04 -39.76 -14.14
C VAL A 506 11.62 -40.34 -15.48
N ILE A 507 12.10 -41.53 -15.79
CA ILE A 507 11.68 -42.34 -16.93
C ILE A 507 10.87 -43.51 -16.39
N LEU A 508 9.61 -43.60 -16.82
CA LEU A 508 8.71 -44.71 -16.49
C LEU A 508 8.46 -45.56 -17.73
N SER A 509 8.75 -46.85 -17.66
CA SER A 509 8.51 -47.77 -18.78
C SER A 509 7.06 -48.25 -18.78
N ILE A 510 6.36 -48.01 -19.90
CA ILE A 510 4.97 -48.42 -20.11
C ILE A 510 4.96 -49.64 -21.02
N VAL A 511 4.35 -50.73 -20.56
CA VAL A 511 4.23 -51.99 -21.29
C VAL A 511 2.76 -52.38 -21.44
N PRO A 512 2.38 -53.19 -22.44
CA PRO A 512 1.01 -53.70 -22.55
C PRO A 512 0.62 -54.51 -21.29
N ALA A 513 -0.58 -54.29 -20.78
CA ALA A 513 -1.09 -54.97 -19.60
C ALA A 513 -1.18 -56.48 -19.84
N SER A 514 -0.59 -57.28 -18.93
CA SER A 514 -0.53 -58.73 -19.11
C SER A 514 -1.64 -59.43 -18.32
N GLN A 515 -2.45 -60.28 -18.97
CA GLN A 515 -3.61 -60.90 -18.35
C GLN A 515 -3.78 -62.37 -18.78
N VAL A 516 -4.03 -63.26 -17.82
CA VAL A 516 -4.25 -64.68 -18.06
C VAL A 516 -5.72 -64.94 -18.35
N VAL A 517 -6.01 -65.38 -19.56
CA VAL A 517 -7.38 -65.59 -20.07
C VAL A 517 -7.96 -66.91 -19.55
N GLY A 518 -7.10 -67.92 -19.43
CA GLY A 518 -7.49 -69.26 -18.99
C GLY A 518 -6.63 -70.34 -19.62
N ILE A 519 -7.07 -71.59 -19.43
CA ILE A 519 -6.36 -72.79 -19.89
C ILE A 519 -7.14 -73.44 -21.03
N VAL A 520 -6.43 -73.83 -22.09
CA VAL A 520 -6.96 -74.63 -23.20
C VAL A 520 -6.31 -76.00 -23.18
N THR A 521 -7.13 -77.02 -23.45
CA THR A 521 -6.66 -78.40 -23.60
C THR A 521 -6.68 -78.76 -25.08
N LYS A 522 -5.55 -79.27 -25.59
CA LYS A 522 -5.39 -79.65 -27.00
C LYS A 522 -5.04 -81.12 -27.13
N GLU A 523 -5.67 -81.78 -28.09
CA GLU A 523 -5.27 -83.11 -28.52
C GLU A 523 -3.94 -83.04 -29.27
N ILE A 524 -3.07 -84.03 -29.03
CA ILE A 524 -1.77 -84.14 -29.68
C ILE A 524 -1.93 -84.94 -30.98
N ALA A 525 -1.61 -84.32 -32.11
CA ALA A 525 -1.57 -85.02 -33.39
C ALA A 525 -0.20 -85.69 -33.61
N LEU A 526 -0.18 -86.93 -34.11
CA LEU A 526 1.05 -87.52 -34.63
C LEU A 526 1.21 -87.11 -36.09
N VAL A 527 2.37 -86.56 -36.45
CA VAL A 527 2.66 -86.11 -37.82
C VAL A 527 4.03 -86.66 -38.24
N CYS A 528 4.20 -86.96 -39.53
CA CYS A 528 5.50 -87.26 -40.12
C CYS A 528 5.79 -86.24 -41.21
N MET A 529 6.73 -85.34 -40.95
CA MET A 529 7.08 -84.30 -41.92
C MET A 529 7.99 -84.82 -43.04
N GLU A 530 8.62 -85.99 -42.86
CA GLU A 530 9.48 -86.62 -43.85
C GLU A 530 8.70 -87.61 -44.73
N ASN A 531 8.59 -87.30 -46.03
CA ASN A 531 7.73 -88.03 -46.97
C ASN A 531 8.12 -89.52 -47.12
N GLN A 532 9.40 -89.85 -46.95
CA GLN A 532 9.91 -91.23 -47.06
C GLN A 532 9.53 -92.12 -45.86
N ARG A 533 9.19 -91.52 -44.70
CA ARG A 533 8.89 -92.23 -43.45
C ARG A 533 7.41 -92.18 -43.06
N GLN A 534 6.56 -91.70 -43.97
CA GLN A 534 5.14 -91.50 -43.71
C GLN A 534 4.39 -92.80 -43.33
N ALA A 535 4.89 -93.96 -43.79
CA ALA A 535 4.37 -95.28 -43.42
C ALA A 535 4.57 -95.60 -41.92
N GLU A 536 5.57 -94.99 -41.27
CA GLU A 536 5.83 -95.21 -39.84
C GLU A 536 4.75 -94.62 -38.94
N LEU A 537 3.97 -93.65 -39.43
CA LEU A 537 2.87 -93.04 -38.67
C LEU A 537 1.81 -94.06 -38.24
N ALA A 538 1.61 -95.12 -39.03
CA ALA A 538 0.68 -96.18 -38.70
C ALA A 538 1.10 -97.01 -37.47
N LEU A 539 2.40 -97.03 -37.14
CA LEU A 539 3.01 -97.88 -36.12
C LEU A 539 2.88 -97.30 -34.71
N TRP A 540 2.76 -95.98 -34.58
CA TRP A 540 2.78 -95.29 -33.29
C TRP A 540 1.37 -94.91 -32.81
N SER A 541 1.17 -94.96 -31.50
CA SER A 541 -0.01 -94.46 -30.80
C SER A 541 0.38 -93.73 -29.53
N LEU A 542 -0.43 -92.73 -29.16
CA LEU A 542 -0.34 -92.05 -27.88
C LEU A 542 -1.07 -92.87 -26.81
N PRO A 543 -0.47 -93.09 -25.62
CA PRO A 543 -1.14 -93.76 -24.51
C PRO A 543 -2.34 -92.92 -24.03
N ALA A 544 -3.38 -93.57 -23.51
CA ALA A 544 -4.66 -92.94 -23.18
C ALA A 544 -4.56 -91.76 -22.20
N ASN A 545 -3.51 -91.72 -21.36
CA ASN A 545 -3.23 -90.67 -20.40
C ASN A 545 -2.42 -89.48 -20.95
N ALA A 546 -1.93 -89.56 -22.20
CA ALA A 546 -1.09 -88.53 -22.82
C ALA A 546 -1.64 -88.05 -24.18
N GLN A 547 -2.94 -88.22 -24.42
CA GLN A 547 -3.59 -87.78 -25.67
C GLN A 547 -3.81 -86.27 -25.72
N THR A 548 -3.80 -85.60 -24.56
CA THR A 548 -4.09 -84.16 -24.45
C THR A 548 -3.05 -83.42 -23.62
N VAL A 549 -2.81 -82.16 -23.97
CA VAL A 549 -1.93 -81.24 -23.23
C VAL A 549 -2.63 -79.93 -22.90
N ARG A 550 -2.24 -79.32 -21.79
CA ARG A 550 -2.78 -78.05 -21.30
C ARG A 550 -1.83 -76.89 -21.57
N PHE A 551 -2.43 -75.80 -22.04
CA PHE A 551 -1.76 -74.55 -22.35
C PHE A 551 -2.43 -73.40 -21.59
N SER A 552 -1.63 -72.60 -20.90
CA SER A 552 -2.06 -71.34 -20.31
C SER A 552 -1.96 -70.23 -21.34
N ILE A 553 -3.03 -69.45 -21.49
CA ILE A 553 -3.11 -68.35 -22.44
C ILE A 553 -2.89 -67.04 -21.68
N LYS A 554 -1.81 -66.35 -22.04
CA LYS A 554 -1.49 -65.03 -21.53
C LYS A 554 -1.62 -64.03 -22.67
N THR A 555 -2.30 -62.93 -22.41
CA THR A 555 -2.48 -61.83 -23.37
C THR A 555 -1.72 -60.61 -22.91
N TYR A 556 -1.30 -59.78 -23.86
CA TYR A 556 -0.63 -58.50 -23.62
C TYR A 556 -1.39 -57.40 -24.36
N GLY A 557 -2.00 -56.48 -23.62
CA GLY A 557 -2.75 -55.34 -24.17
C GLY A 557 -4.15 -55.65 -24.75
N LEU A 558 -4.51 -56.91 -24.93
CA LEU A 558 -5.84 -57.32 -25.45
C LEU A 558 -6.96 -57.20 -24.41
N ILE A 559 -6.62 -57.38 -23.14
CA ILE A 559 -7.51 -57.31 -21.99
C ILE A 559 -7.05 -56.16 -21.09
N PRO A 560 -7.92 -55.16 -20.85
CA PRO A 560 -7.66 -54.10 -19.88
C PRO A 560 -7.28 -54.63 -18.49
N GLN A 561 -6.32 -53.96 -17.85
CA GLN A 561 -5.95 -54.19 -16.47
C GLN A 561 -7.16 -53.98 -15.55
N GLY A 562 -7.38 -54.92 -14.62
CA GLY A 562 -8.49 -54.85 -13.67
C GLY A 562 -9.88 -55.12 -14.25
N ALA A 563 -9.98 -55.56 -15.52
CA ALA A 563 -11.26 -55.93 -16.09
C ALA A 563 -11.90 -57.12 -15.37
N ASP A 564 -13.20 -57.01 -15.06
CA ASP A 564 -13.97 -58.09 -14.45
C ASP A 564 -14.30 -59.16 -15.50
N PRO A 565 -13.86 -60.42 -15.31
CA PRO A 565 -14.21 -61.52 -16.20
C PRO A 565 -15.71 -61.82 -16.28
N SER A 566 -16.52 -61.29 -15.36
CA SER A 566 -17.96 -61.50 -15.26
C SER A 566 -18.78 -60.53 -16.14
N GLU A 567 -18.16 -59.48 -16.69
CA GLU A 567 -18.87 -58.52 -17.54
C GLU A 567 -19.24 -59.14 -18.89
N PRO A 568 -20.45 -58.90 -19.43
CA PRO A 568 -20.89 -59.53 -20.68
C PRO A 568 -19.93 -59.33 -21.87
N ALA A 569 -19.36 -58.14 -22.02
CA ALA A 569 -18.40 -57.84 -23.09
C ALA A 569 -17.05 -58.55 -22.89
N MET A 570 -16.64 -58.76 -21.63
CA MET A 570 -15.41 -59.48 -21.31
C MET A 570 -15.61 -60.98 -21.42
N ILE A 571 -16.76 -61.53 -21.02
CA ILE A 571 -17.11 -62.94 -21.23
C ILE A 571 -17.00 -63.29 -22.72
N GLU A 572 -17.60 -62.46 -23.59
CA GLU A 572 -17.52 -62.66 -25.04
C GLU A 572 -16.07 -62.60 -25.54
N ARG A 573 -15.30 -61.61 -25.10
CA ARG A 573 -13.90 -61.43 -25.49
C ARG A 573 -13.00 -62.58 -25.04
N TYR A 574 -13.12 -63.04 -23.80
CA TYR A 574 -12.37 -64.19 -23.28
C TYR A 574 -12.74 -65.47 -24.03
N SER A 575 -14.03 -65.65 -24.34
CA SER A 575 -14.50 -66.78 -25.14
C SER A 575 -13.96 -66.74 -26.57
N GLN A 576 -13.89 -65.58 -27.21
CA GLN A 576 -13.33 -65.40 -28.55
C GLN A 576 -11.83 -65.70 -28.58
N ILE A 577 -11.07 -65.19 -27.60
CA ILE A 577 -9.62 -65.45 -27.49
C ILE A 577 -9.37 -66.94 -27.25
N LYS A 578 -10.12 -67.55 -26.33
CA LYS A 578 -10.01 -68.98 -26.04
C LYS A 578 -10.34 -69.84 -27.26
N GLY A 579 -11.46 -69.54 -27.93
CA GLY A 579 -11.87 -70.21 -29.17
C GLY A 579 -10.83 -70.06 -30.28
N PHE A 580 -10.23 -68.88 -30.43
CA PHE A 580 -9.14 -68.66 -31.37
C PHE A 580 -7.93 -69.57 -31.10
N VAL A 581 -7.50 -69.71 -29.83
CA VAL A 581 -6.42 -70.66 -29.50
C VAL A 581 -6.88 -72.10 -29.77
N GLU A 582 -8.13 -72.45 -29.46
CA GLU A 582 -8.74 -73.75 -29.74
C GLU A 582 -8.83 -74.10 -31.24
N ASP A 583 -8.98 -73.12 -32.12
CA ASP A 583 -9.12 -73.34 -33.56
C ASP A 583 -7.78 -73.32 -34.30
N TYR A 584 -6.83 -72.47 -33.88
CA TYR A 584 -5.62 -72.17 -34.68
C TYR A 584 -4.30 -72.70 -34.10
N LEU A 585 -4.25 -73.07 -32.81
CA LEU A 585 -3.05 -73.68 -32.22
C LEU A 585 -2.98 -75.17 -32.59
N ASN A 586 -2.01 -75.53 -33.42
CA ASN A 586 -1.74 -76.93 -33.74
C ASN A 586 -0.72 -77.48 -32.75
N VAL A 587 -1.01 -78.65 -32.22
CA VAL A 587 -0.12 -79.37 -31.29
C VAL A 587 0.17 -80.73 -31.91
N TYR A 588 1.45 -81.02 -32.10
CA TYR A 588 1.86 -82.25 -32.75
C TYR A 588 3.17 -82.78 -32.22
N ILE A 589 3.40 -84.05 -32.49
CA ILE A 589 4.68 -84.72 -32.33
C ILE A 589 5.13 -85.16 -33.72
N ASP A 590 6.30 -84.68 -34.15
CA ASP A 590 6.91 -85.10 -35.40
C ASP A 590 7.70 -86.40 -35.19
N ILE A 591 7.16 -87.50 -35.68
CA ILE A 591 7.76 -88.83 -35.51
C ILE A 591 9.08 -88.98 -36.27
N ALA A 592 9.34 -88.12 -37.28
CA ALA A 592 10.60 -88.15 -38.03
C ALA A 592 11.79 -87.79 -37.14
N GLN A 593 11.58 -87.01 -36.07
CA GLN A 593 12.60 -86.61 -35.10
C GLN A 593 12.99 -87.75 -34.14
N LEU A 594 12.31 -88.91 -34.21
CA LEU A 594 12.61 -90.09 -33.41
C LEU A 594 13.66 -90.96 -34.10
N SER A 595 14.73 -91.29 -33.38
CA SER A 595 15.75 -92.23 -33.87
C SER A 595 15.17 -93.63 -34.10
N PRO A 596 15.48 -94.30 -35.23
CA PRO A 596 14.88 -95.58 -35.60
C PRO A 596 15.38 -96.79 -34.79
N THR A 597 16.40 -96.65 -33.95
CA THR A 597 16.97 -97.71 -33.08
C THR A 597 16.47 -97.55 -31.64
N GLY A 598 15.77 -98.54 -31.10
CA GLY A 598 14.90 -98.43 -29.93
C GLY A 598 15.55 -98.27 -28.55
N GLU A 599 14.84 -97.55 -27.68
CA GLU A 599 14.38 -97.87 -26.31
C GLU A 599 13.79 -96.56 -25.73
N GLY A 600 12.52 -96.55 -25.33
CA GLY A 600 11.87 -95.41 -24.68
C GLY A 600 11.88 -94.10 -25.48
N ARG A 601 11.05 -94.01 -26.52
CA ARG A 601 11.05 -92.83 -27.41
C ARG A 601 10.22 -91.70 -26.80
N SER A 602 10.83 -91.02 -25.83
CA SER A 602 10.39 -89.70 -25.39
C SER A 602 10.36 -88.76 -26.60
N ALA A 603 9.19 -88.22 -26.90
CA ALA A 603 8.99 -87.32 -28.02
C ALA A 603 8.60 -85.93 -27.49
N LYS A 604 9.26 -84.90 -28.02
CA LYS A 604 8.98 -83.51 -27.63
C LYS A 604 7.69 -83.04 -28.28
N ILE A 605 6.79 -82.48 -27.47
CA ILE A 605 5.60 -81.82 -27.98
C ILE A 605 6.02 -80.53 -28.67
N GLN A 606 5.56 -80.36 -29.90
CA GLN A 606 5.76 -79.14 -30.68
C GLN A 606 4.40 -78.50 -30.94
N TRP A 607 4.38 -77.17 -30.99
CA TRP A 607 3.19 -76.43 -31.34
C TRP A 607 3.52 -75.30 -32.29
N ASN A 608 2.60 -75.01 -33.20
CA ASN A 608 2.68 -73.85 -34.06
C ASN A 608 1.28 -73.29 -34.33
N TRP A 609 1.24 -72.05 -34.79
CA TRP A 609 0.00 -71.45 -35.27
C TRP A 609 -0.25 -71.88 -36.73
N SER A 610 -1.50 -72.24 -37.03
CA SER A 610 -1.94 -72.56 -38.40
C SER A 610 -1.69 -71.42 -39.38
N LYS A 611 -1.27 -71.67 -40.63
CA LYS A 611 -0.73 -70.65 -41.57
C LYS A 611 -1.61 -69.40 -41.78
N ASP A 612 -2.92 -69.52 -41.62
CA ASP A 612 -3.90 -68.46 -41.90
C ASP A 612 -4.35 -67.69 -40.63
N TRP A 613 -3.71 -67.92 -39.48
CA TRP A 613 -4.12 -67.37 -38.19
C TRP A 613 -4.10 -65.83 -38.13
N LYS A 614 -3.18 -65.19 -38.87
CA LYS A 614 -2.98 -63.73 -38.83
C LYS A 614 -4.12 -62.95 -39.48
N ASP A 615 -4.68 -63.47 -40.56
CA ASP A 615 -5.80 -62.80 -41.24
C ASP A 615 -7.08 -62.88 -40.40
N VAL A 616 -7.14 -63.85 -39.48
CA VAL A 616 -8.30 -64.10 -38.62
C VAL A 616 -8.23 -63.28 -37.33
N ILE A 617 -7.06 -63.12 -36.73
CA ILE A 617 -6.93 -62.34 -35.49
C ILE A 617 -7.27 -60.85 -35.72
N ASP A 618 -6.90 -60.30 -36.89
CA ASP A 618 -7.30 -58.96 -37.32
C ASP A 618 -8.79 -58.86 -37.63
N SER A 619 -9.41 -59.97 -38.06
CA SER A 619 -10.85 -60.05 -38.37
C SER A 619 -11.76 -60.10 -37.15
N LEU A 620 -11.22 -60.45 -35.97
CA LEU A 620 -11.96 -60.47 -34.71
C LEU A 620 -12.46 -59.07 -34.28
N LYS A 621 -12.07 -58.00 -35.00
CA LYS A 621 -12.52 -56.61 -34.78
C LYS A 621 -12.60 -56.26 -33.30
N LEU A 622 -11.56 -56.62 -32.54
CA LEU A 622 -11.42 -56.18 -31.17
C LEU A 622 -11.32 -54.64 -31.23
N GLU A 623 -12.44 -53.94 -30.96
CA GLU A 623 -12.55 -52.50 -31.20
C GLU A 623 -11.36 -51.72 -30.60
N GLY A 624 -10.84 -50.74 -31.36
CA GLY A 624 -9.85 -49.78 -30.87
C GLY A 624 -8.40 -49.89 -31.39
N GLY A 625 -8.20 -50.29 -32.65
CA GLY A 625 -7.07 -49.86 -33.50
C GLY A 625 -5.62 -50.20 -33.08
N GLY A 626 -5.02 -51.16 -33.81
CA GLY A 626 -3.59 -51.19 -34.15
C GLY A 626 -2.62 -51.71 -33.10
N LEU A 627 -2.56 -53.04 -32.93
CA LEU A 627 -1.44 -53.73 -32.27
C LEU A 627 -0.53 -54.31 -33.36
N GLY A 628 0.72 -53.87 -33.40
CA GLY A 628 1.61 -54.03 -34.54
C GLY A 628 2.60 -55.19 -34.46
N GLY A 629 2.35 -56.24 -33.66
CA GLY A 629 3.36 -57.27 -33.41
C GLY A 629 2.83 -58.65 -33.03
N ARG A 630 3.66 -59.67 -33.23
CA ARG A 630 3.40 -61.11 -33.00
C ARG A 630 3.31 -61.51 -31.52
N GLU A 631 3.25 -60.56 -30.58
CA GLU A 631 3.56 -60.76 -29.15
C GLU A 631 2.35 -60.56 -28.23
N ASP A 632 1.16 -60.28 -28.77
CA ASP A 632 -0.04 -59.95 -27.99
C ASP A 632 -0.71 -61.17 -27.31
N LEU A 633 -0.33 -62.38 -27.75
CA LEU A 633 -0.88 -63.65 -27.28
C LEU A 633 0.26 -64.65 -27.13
N ASP A 634 0.59 -64.96 -25.89
CA ASP A 634 1.56 -65.98 -25.52
C ASP A 634 0.85 -67.21 -24.98
N VAL A 635 1.31 -68.38 -25.41
CA VAL A 635 0.74 -69.66 -25.04
C VAL A 635 1.84 -70.49 -24.39
N GLN A 636 1.70 -70.71 -23.09
CA GLN A 636 2.69 -71.42 -22.27
C GLN A 636 2.20 -72.83 -21.96
N LEU A 637 3.00 -73.84 -22.30
CA LEU A 637 2.69 -75.23 -21.98
C LEU A 637 2.80 -75.44 -20.46
N GLU A 638 1.70 -75.87 -19.84
CA GLU A 638 1.67 -76.24 -18.40
C GLU A 638 1.92 -77.74 -18.17
N SER A 639 1.72 -78.56 -19.20
CA SER A 639 1.93 -80.02 -19.14
C SER A 639 3.39 -80.40 -19.42
N ASP A 640 3.75 -81.65 -19.16
CA ASP A 640 5.10 -82.15 -19.45
C ASP A 640 5.48 -81.94 -20.92
N ARG A 641 6.70 -81.49 -21.18
CA ARG A 641 7.21 -81.16 -22.54
C ARG A 641 7.49 -82.39 -23.41
N GLU A 642 7.48 -83.56 -22.80
CA GLU A 642 7.90 -84.83 -23.38
C GLU A 642 6.88 -85.92 -23.08
N VAL A 643 6.50 -86.68 -24.11
CA VAL A 643 5.52 -87.78 -24.01
C VAL A 643 6.15 -89.06 -24.54
N LEU A 644 5.91 -90.16 -23.84
CA LEU A 644 6.38 -91.48 -24.25
C LEU A 644 5.38 -92.11 -25.22
N LEU A 645 5.83 -92.44 -26.43
CA LEU A 645 4.99 -93.05 -27.46
C LEU A 645 5.00 -94.59 -27.38
N GLU A 646 3.85 -95.20 -27.66
CA GLU A 646 3.66 -96.65 -27.69
C GLU A 646 3.52 -97.17 -29.12
N LEU A 647 3.93 -98.43 -29.35
CA LEU A 647 3.68 -99.12 -30.60
C LEU A 647 2.27 -99.72 -30.60
N LYS A 648 1.55 -99.61 -31.71
CA LYS A 648 0.22 -100.24 -31.83
C LYS A 648 0.33 -101.77 -31.71
N PRO A 649 -0.65 -102.43 -31.04
CA PRO A 649 -0.60 -103.86 -30.84
C PRO A 649 -0.60 -104.64 -32.16
N GLY A 650 0.38 -105.55 -32.32
CA GLY A 650 0.51 -106.44 -33.49
C GLY A 650 1.48 -106.00 -34.58
N VAL A 651 2.32 -105.00 -34.32
CA VAL A 651 3.27 -104.43 -35.29
C VAL A 651 4.71 -104.85 -34.97
N ASP A 652 5.41 -105.45 -35.94
CA ASP A 652 6.84 -105.79 -35.86
C ASP A 652 7.67 -104.75 -36.65
N LEU A 653 8.62 -104.10 -35.99
CA LEU A 653 9.42 -102.99 -36.54
C LEU A 653 10.33 -103.43 -37.70
N ASP A 654 10.66 -104.72 -37.79
CA ASP A 654 11.52 -105.25 -38.86
C ASP A 654 10.79 -105.46 -40.21
N ALA A 655 9.45 -105.43 -40.24
CA ALA A 655 8.65 -105.68 -41.44
C ALA A 655 8.45 -104.44 -42.36
N VAL A 656 8.81 -103.24 -41.90
CA VAL A 656 8.51 -101.95 -42.59
C VAL A 656 9.77 -101.31 -43.21
N ARG A 657 10.88 -102.06 -43.38
CA ARG A 657 12.05 -101.55 -44.11
C ARG A 657 11.70 -101.33 -45.60
N PRO A 658 11.82 -100.10 -46.14
CA PRO A 658 11.81 -99.90 -47.59
C PRO A 658 13.06 -100.57 -48.17
N GLY A 659 12.89 -101.39 -49.21
CA GLY A 659 13.94 -102.21 -49.80
C GLY A 659 15.16 -101.42 -50.25
N GLY A 660 16.33 -101.80 -49.73
CA GLY A 660 17.63 -101.53 -50.35
C GLY A 660 17.92 -102.60 -51.41
N GLU A 661 17.92 -102.15 -52.66
CA GLU A 661 18.72 -102.60 -53.81
C GLU A 661 19.06 -104.11 -53.97
N ASN A 662 18.48 -104.73 -55.00
CA ASN A 662 19.17 -105.72 -55.83
C ASN A 662 19.40 -105.08 -57.21
N LEU A 663 20.69 -105.08 -57.65
CA LEU A 663 21.24 -105.03 -59.03
C LEU A 663 20.46 -104.31 -60.14
#